data_AF-A0A9W5UZ77-F1
#
_entry.id   AF-A0A9W5UZ77-F1
#
_cell.length_a   1.000
_cell.length_b   1.000
_cell.length_c   1.000
_cell.angle_alpha   90.00
_cell.angle_beta   90.00
_cell.angle_gamma   90.00
#
_symmetry.space_group_name_H-M   'P 1'
#
loop_
_entity.id
_entity.type
_entity.pdbx_description
1 polymer ?
#
loop_
_entity_poly.entity_id
_entity_poly.type
_entity_poly.pdbx_seq_one_letter_code
_entity_poly.pdbx_strand_id
1 'polypeptide(L)'
;MSAIKIEDIYQELLDGKRKQFPPYTWSEDVDRNLVKRIIKYLVETVLNWDDNMLKEGWNKKLIKKYKLNGAVCMIYRGSPYAMLNDAYPNRFKEWEFKMAPINFWTKEKGLEALKWTIEIKEKLTDEQLLQVYGTKWLTQHKIISPCAKFFNHSPYIMLNALYPGKFREWEMKQTPSKFWTRENALEALRWTIEEKEKLTDEQLFEVYNIKWLKQHNLAPACQIHWRNSPYSMLNALYPNRFKEWMFKVTPSNFWTREKGLEALRWTIEEKEKLTNKQLLCIYSQPWLNRHKLNTPMKRYWNGSPYAFLNSLYPGVFKEWDMKMAPINFWTKEKGLEALKWTIEEKEKLTDEQLLRVYGSKWLQEHKINTPCSKYWNGSPYAMLNELYPGRFKEWELENVPSNFWTKEKSIEVIKWNIESKEELIKENLIQIINTEWIKIHRLITPFNKHWNGNIYAMLNELYPGDFKKWELKKVSNNYWTKEIALEVIREIFQEKGNVSNEEFLQEYNMEWIKRNGLTTPLAMYWSNNPYNLLHDAYPDRFTQEVIKAYKRIQQLRPIIPQDVEFSHRSSNSVLTIEEVYQELLNGKRDSFPYYVWSEGDKKLLARRVTKYLIEVILNWDTEEIKKGWNGKVIKKYKLNGMISLVYNGSPYAMLNDLYPNRFKEWELSYTPTNFWTKEKALEALRWTIEEKEKLTDEQLGKVYSQKWLVKHKLASPCYLLFNSSPYAMLNELYPNRFKEWELNYTPTNFWTKEKALEALRWTIEEKEQLTGEQLLKVYSDKWLQEKRILTPCCKYWNCSPYAMLNELYPNRFKQWELKNVPSNFWTKEKALEVLRWTIEEKEKLTDEQLKKVYNIAWVKKQRLITPLMTYWNLSPYMMLNELYPGRFKEWEFSVVPRNFWTKEKGLEALRWTIEEKEKLTDEQLLQIYSNQWLVRHRLVTPLNKHWSNSYEMLNDLYPNRFKEWELQKVSKNFWTKEKGLEALRWTIEEKN
;
A
#
# COMPACT_ATOMS: atom_id res chain seq x y z
N MET A 1 75.84 7.06 56.72
CA MET A 1 74.49 7.59 57.03
C MET A 1 73.74 7.71 55.71
N SER A 2 72.66 6.96 55.51
CA SER A 2 71.86 7.11 54.28
C SER A 2 71.19 8.49 54.30
N ALA A 3 71.40 9.30 53.27
CA ALA A 3 70.71 10.58 53.14
C ALA A 3 69.20 10.34 53.14
N ILE A 4 68.50 10.91 54.13
CA ILE A 4 67.04 10.83 54.25
C ILE A 4 66.44 11.46 52.99
N LYS A 5 65.56 10.76 52.28
CA LYS A 5 64.94 11.30 51.08
C LYS A 5 63.82 12.26 51.45
N ILE A 6 63.54 13.23 50.58
CA ILE A 6 62.48 14.23 50.83
C ILE A 6 61.09 13.57 50.92
N GLU A 7 60.86 12.47 50.19
CA GLU A 7 59.63 11.68 50.25
C GLU A 7 59.43 11.03 51.62
N ASP A 8 60.51 10.56 52.26
CA ASP A 8 60.45 9.99 53.61
C ASP A 8 60.04 11.05 54.64
N ILE A 9 60.60 12.26 54.51
CA ILE A 9 60.23 13.43 55.34
C ILE A 9 58.77 13.82 55.10
N TYR A 10 58.28 13.71 53.86
CA TYR A 10 56.90 13.99 53.54
C TYR A 10 55.94 12.93 54.07
N GLN A 11 56.33 11.64 54.05
CA GLN A 11 55.56 10.58 54.67
C GLN A 11 55.48 10.76 56.20
N GLU A 12 56.56 11.18 56.86
CA GLU A 12 56.55 11.52 58.29
C GLU A 12 55.60 12.69 58.62
N LEU A 13 55.43 13.65 57.70
CA LEU A 13 54.45 14.74 57.82
C LEU A 13 53.00 14.28 57.65
N LEU A 14 52.76 13.31 56.76
CA LEU A 14 51.44 12.70 56.56
C LEU A 14 51.06 11.80 57.75
N ASP A 15 52.02 11.06 58.30
CA ASP A 15 51.88 10.20 59.48
C ASP A 15 51.74 10.99 60.80
N GLY A 16 51.99 12.31 60.77
CA GLY A 16 51.93 13.19 61.94
C GLY A 16 53.16 13.12 62.87
N LYS A 17 54.20 12.38 62.48
CA LYS A 17 55.50 12.30 63.19
C LYS A 17 56.25 13.64 63.15
N ARG A 18 56.01 14.47 62.14
CA ARG A 18 56.49 15.86 62.05
C ARG A 18 55.37 16.86 61.82
N LYS A 19 55.54 18.09 62.34
CA LYS A 19 54.56 19.18 62.20
C LYS A 19 54.74 20.01 60.93
N GLN A 20 55.96 20.15 60.44
CA GLN A 20 56.30 20.94 59.24
C GLN A 20 57.57 20.39 58.56
N PHE A 21 57.80 20.77 57.31
CA PHE A 21 59.07 20.53 56.62
C PHE A 21 60.23 21.22 57.36
N PRO A 22 61.47 20.70 57.28
CA PRO A 22 62.63 21.39 57.80
C PRO A 22 62.69 22.87 57.34
N PRO A 23 63.16 23.80 58.19
CA PRO A 23 63.39 25.17 57.77
C PRO A 23 64.22 25.22 56.49
N TYR A 24 63.95 26.20 55.63
CA TYR A 24 64.65 26.43 54.35
C TYR A 24 64.47 25.37 53.25
N THR A 25 63.72 24.28 53.48
CA THR A 25 63.46 23.21 52.48
C THR A 25 63.04 23.75 51.10
N TRP A 26 62.17 24.78 51.07
CA TRP A 26 61.67 25.34 49.80
C TRP A 26 62.51 26.51 49.27
N SER A 27 63.29 27.20 50.13
CA SER A 27 64.16 28.29 49.70
C SER A 27 65.49 27.79 49.14
N GLU A 28 65.93 26.60 49.54
CA GLU A 28 67.14 25.94 49.02
C GLU A 28 66.87 25.04 47.80
N ASP A 29 65.60 24.75 47.48
CA ASP A 29 65.18 24.00 46.28
C ASP A 29 65.16 24.91 45.02
N VAL A 30 66.32 25.50 44.69
CA VAL A 30 66.47 26.48 43.60
C VAL A 30 66.00 25.93 42.26
N ASP A 31 66.31 24.66 41.97
CA ASP A 31 65.91 23.97 40.73
C ASP A 31 64.50 23.36 40.77
N ARG A 32 63.78 23.51 41.91
CA ARG A 32 62.43 22.96 42.14
C ARG A 32 62.36 21.43 42.01
N ASN A 33 63.48 20.73 42.14
CA ASN A 33 63.54 19.28 41.98
C ASN A 33 62.90 18.55 43.16
N LEU A 34 63.05 19.07 44.39
CA LEU A 34 62.47 18.48 45.59
C LEU A 34 60.94 18.63 45.58
N VAL A 35 60.43 19.82 45.26
CA VAL A 35 58.98 20.05 45.21
C VAL A 35 58.30 19.22 44.10
N LYS A 36 58.95 19.04 42.93
CA LYS A 36 58.42 18.19 41.85
C LYS A 36 58.30 16.73 42.27
N ARG A 37 59.31 16.20 42.95
CA ARG A 37 59.29 14.82 43.49
C ARG A 37 58.19 14.62 44.52
N ILE A 38 57.99 15.59 45.42
CA ILE A 38 56.91 15.55 46.41
C ILE A 38 55.52 15.64 45.75
N ILE A 39 55.35 16.47 44.72
CA ILE A 39 54.08 16.53 43.96
C ILE A 39 53.80 15.20 43.27
N LYS A 40 54.80 14.59 42.63
CA LYS A 40 54.67 13.27 42.00
C LYS A 40 54.31 12.20 43.03
N TYR A 41 55.01 12.15 44.16
CA TYR A 41 54.71 11.23 45.25
C TYR A 41 53.28 11.40 45.81
N LEU A 42 52.82 12.65 46.00
CA LEU A 42 51.44 12.91 46.42
C LEU A 42 50.42 12.38 45.40
N VAL A 43 50.65 12.61 44.11
CA VAL A 43 49.71 12.24 43.04
C VAL A 43 49.72 10.72 42.77
N GLU A 44 50.91 10.13 42.62
CA GLU A 44 51.11 8.77 42.15
C GLU A 44 51.04 7.75 43.29
N THR A 45 51.49 8.10 44.50
CA THR A 45 51.60 7.17 45.63
C THR A 45 50.52 7.39 46.68
N VAL A 46 50.32 8.62 47.13
CA VAL A 46 49.42 8.92 48.27
C VAL A 46 47.95 9.01 47.82
N LEU A 47 47.68 9.75 46.74
CA LEU A 47 46.33 9.91 46.20
C LEU A 47 45.98 8.78 45.23
N ASN A 48 46.96 8.33 44.44
CA ASN A 48 46.78 7.37 43.34
C ASN A 48 45.62 7.79 42.43
N TRP A 49 45.61 9.06 42.03
CA TRP A 49 44.53 9.65 41.23
C TRP A 49 44.84 9.57 39.73
N ASP A 50 43.80 9.27 38.95
CA ASP A 50 43.84 9.43 37.50
C ASP A 50 43.70 10.90 37.06
N ASP A 51 43.91 11.15 35.76
CA ASP A 51 43.84 12.48 35.16
C ASP A 51 42.47 13.18 35.36
N ASN A 52 41.37 12.44 35.42
CA ASN A 52 40.03 13.01 35.63
C ASN A 52 39.82 13.39 37.09
N MET A 53 40.25 12.55 38.02
CA MET A 53 40.24 12.82 39.46
C MET A 53 41.10 14.05 39.78
N LEU A 54 42.26 14.20 39.12
CA LEU A 54 43.08 15.41 39.22
C LEU A 54 42.34 16.65 38.71
N LYS A 55 41.72 16.61 37.52
CA LYS A 55 40.98 17.73 36.94
C LYS A 55 39.81 18.20 37.84
N GLU A 56 39.11 17.28 38.50
CA GLU A 56 37.97 17.60 39.36
C GLU A 56 38.36 17.96 40.81
N GLY A 57 39.38 17.29 41.36
CA GLY A 57 39.72 17.34 42.78
C GLY A 57 40.90 18.23 43.14
N TRP A 58 41.81 18.52 42.20
CA TRP A 58 43.05 19.26 42.49
C TRP A 58 42.78 20.75 42.73
N ASN A 59 42.88 21.19 43.99
CA ASN A 59 42.61 22.56 44.40
C ASN A 59 43.39 22.95 45.66
N LYS A 60 43.38 24.25 46.00
CA LYS A 60 44.10 24.79 47.16
C LYS A 60 43.69 24.16 48.49
N LYS A 61 42.42 23.75 48.66
CA LYS A 61 41.95 23.06 49.88
C LYS A 61 42.55 21.66 50.00
N LEU A 62 42.63 20.91 48.90
CA LEU A 62 43.28 19.60 48.85
C LEU A 62 44.77 19.72 49.18
N ILE A 63 45.47 20.64 48.52
CA ILE A 63 46.90 20.89 48.73
C ILE A 63 47.18 21.26 50.20
N LYS A 64 46.29 22.05 50.82
CA LYS A 64 46.38 22.39 52.25
C LYS A 64 46.11 21.19 53.15
N LYS A 65 45.14 20.32 52.82
CA LYS A 65 44.85 19.08 53.55
C LYS A 65 46.10 18.18 53.61
N TYR A 66 46.81 18.06 52.50
CA TYR A 66 48.03 17.24 52.38
C TYR A 66 49.32 18.00 52.69
N LYS A 67 49.24 19.05 53.53
CA LYS A 67 50.39 19.77 54.13
C LYS A 67 51.36 20.44 53.14
N LEU A 68 50.98 20.63 51.87
CA LEU A 68 51.81 21.31 50.85
C LEU A 68 51.45 22.79 50.65
N ASN A 69 50.73 23.40 51.59
CA ASN A 69 50.34 24.81 51.49
C ASN A 69 51.55 25.77 51.49
N GLY A 70 52.64 25.41 52.17
CA GLY A 70 53.89 26.19 52.14
C GLY A 70 54.51 26.26 50.74
N ALA A 71 54.66 25.10 50.09
CA ALA A 71 55.20 24.99 48.74
C ALA A 71 54.36 25.75 47.70
N VAL A 72 53.03 25.61 47.72
CA VAL A 72 52.16 26.28 46.74
C VAL A 72 52.19 27.81 46.87
N CYS A 73 52.30 28.33 48.10
CA CYS A 73 52.34 29.77 48.35
C CYS A 73 53.70 30.37 48.03
N MET A 74 54.81 29.75 48.46
CA MET A 74 56.17 30.28 48.32
C MET A 74 56.69 30.15 46.89
N ILE A 75 56.47 29.00 46.22
CA ILE A 75 57.06 28.71 44.91
C ILE A 75 56.12 29.13 43.77
N TYR A 76 54.82 28.83 43.90
CA TYR A 76 53.85 28.95 42.81
C TYR A 76 52.89 30.14 42.95
N ARG A 77 53.22 31.11 43.82
CA ARG A 77 52.40 32.31 44.11
C ARG A 77 50.94 31.98 44.41
N GLY A 78 50.70 30.83 45.05
CA GLY A 78 49.38 30.35 45.42
C GLY A 78 48.55 29.73 44.29
N SER A 79 49.14 29.41 43.13
CA SER A 79 48.47 28.76 42.00
C SER A 79 48.56 27.22 42.06
N PRO A 80 47.45 26.51 42.34
CA PRO A 80 47.41 25.05 42.31
C PRO A 80 47.74 24.46 40.93
N TYR A 81 47.38 25.16 39.84
CA TYR A 81 47.69 24.73 38.48
C TYR A 81 49.19 24.83 38.20
N ALA A 82 49.82 25.97 38.50
CA ALA A 82 51.25 26.17 38.22
C ALA A 82 52.10 25.12 38.96
N MET A 83 51.70 24.76 40.17
CA MET A 83 52.31 23.67 40.93
C MET A 83 52.22 22.32 40.19
N LEU A 84 51.04 21.96 39.69
CA LEU A 84 50.85 20.68 38.99
C LEU A 84 51.51 20.66 37.61
N ASN A 85 51.47 21.78 36.87
CA ASN A 85 52.09 21.91 35.56
C ASN A 85 53.62 21.90 35.63
N ASP A 86 54.24 22.37 36.73
CA ASP A 86 55.71 22.28 36.88
C ASP A 86 56.18 20.83 37.12
N ALA A 87 55.37 20.02 37.80
CA ALA A 87 55.63 18.59 37.98
C ALA A 87 55.27 17.75 36.75
N TYR A 88 54.23 18.15 36.00
CA TYR A 88 53.76 17.51 34.77
C TYR A 88 53.59 18.55 33.64
N PRO A 89 54.69 18.97 33.00
CA PRO A 89 54.65 20.01 31.97
C PRO A 89 53.72 19.65 30.81
N ASN A 90 52.82 20.56 30.46
CA ASN A 90 51.90 20.44 29.31
C ASN A 90 50.94 19.24 29.35
N ARG A 91 50.86 18.50 30.46
CA ARG A 91 49.95 17.36 30.61
C ARG A 91 48.48 17.80 30.72
N PHE A 92 48.24 18.97 31.29
CA PHE A 92 46.90 19.52 31.52
C PHE A 92 46.81 20.97 31.07
N LYS A 93 45.68 21.36 30.47
CA LYS A 93 45.34 22.75 30.19
C LYS A 93 44.65 23.41 31.39
N GLU A 94 44.90 24.71 31.58
CA GLU A 94 44.40 25.49 32.72
C GLU A 94 42.87 25.46 32.86
N TRP A 95 42.14 25.42 31.74
CA TRP A 95 40.68 25.39 31.69
C TRP A 95 40.05 24.00 31.87
N GLU A 96 40.84 22.92 31.94
CA GLU A 96 40.30 21.57 32.17
C GLU A 96 39.91 21.34 33.65
N PHE A 97 40.48 22.11 34.57
CA PHE A 97 40.22 22.00 36.01
C PHE A 97 38.86 22.57 36.41
N LYS A 98 38.31 22.10 37.54
CA LYS A 98 37.00 22.53 38.08
C LYS A 98 36.88 24.04 38.33
N MET A 99 37.97 24.73 38.67
CA MET A 99 38.01 26.18 38.79
C MET A 99 39.23 26.73 38.07
N ALA A 100 39.00 27.61 37.10
CA ALA A 100 40.07 28.40 36.51
C ALA A 100 40.62 29.40 37.55
N PRO A 101 41.92 29.75 37.51
CA PRO A 101 42.50 30.75 38.41
C PRO A 101 41.76 32.10 38.35
N ILE A 102 41.80 32.87 39.44
CA ILE A 102 41.27 34.24 39.48
C ILE A 102 42.00 35.07 38.41
N ASN A 103 41.24 35.82 37.60
CA ASN A 103 41.72 36.62 36.45
C ASN A 103 42.33 35.82 35.28
N PHE A 104 42.05 34.51 35.18
CA PHE A 104 42.58 33.67 34.10
C PHE A 104 42.03 34.01 32.70
N TRP A 105 40.72 34.26 32.58
CA TRP A 105 40.05 34.41 31.29
C TRP A 105 40.35 35.77 30.63
N THR A 106 40.97 35.73 29.44
CA THR A 106 40.97 36.80 28.44
C THR A 106 40.07 36.43 27.25
N LYS A 107 39.81 37.39 26.35
CA LYS A 107 39.00 37.13 25.15
C LYS A 107 39.66 36.06 24.27
N GLU A 108 40.98 36.15 24.09
CA GLU A 108 41.81 35.26 23.28
C GLU A 108 41.86 33.86 23.87
N LYS A 109 42.12 33.73 25.18
CA LYS A 109 42.10 32.43 25.87
C LYS A 109 40.73 31.77 25.85
N GLY A 110 39.66 32.55 25.90
CA GLY A 110 38.30 32.04 25.74
C GLY A 110 38.07 31.41 24.36
N LEU A 111 38.57 32.04 23.30
CA LEU A 111 38.50 31.51 21.94
C LEU A 111 39.43 30.31 21.73
N GLU A 112 40.64 30.32 22.30
CA GLU A 112 41.57 29.19 22.25
C GLU A 112 40.99 27.94 22.93
N ALA A 113 40.43 28.10 24.13
CA ALA A 113 39.75 27.02 24.84
C ALA A 113 38.56 26.48 24.05
N LEU A 114 37.79 27.36 23.40
CA LEU A 114 36.68 26.97 22.54
C LEU A 114 37.15 26.18 21.32
N LYS A 115 38.17 26.69 20.61
CA LYS A 115 38.77 26.03 19.43
C LYS A 115 39.30 24.64 19.78
N TRP A 116 40.09 24.54 20.85
CA TRP A 116 40.62 23.27 21.32
C TRP A 116 39.51 22.28 21.68
N THR A 117 38.43 22.75 22.30
CA THR A 117 37.33 21.87 22.69
C THR A 117 36.58 21.34 21.47
N ILE A 118 36.33 22.18 20.46
CA ILE A 118 35.64 21.78 19.22
C ILE A 118 36.53 20.86 18.37
N GLU A 119 37.75 21.29 18.07
CA GLU A 119 38.60 20.64 17.06
C GLU A 119 39.41 19.46 17.61
N ILE A 120 39.88 19.54 18.86
CA ILE A 120 40.82 18.56 19.42
C ILE A 120 40.11 17.59 20.37
N LYS A 121 39.34 18.12 21.33
CA LYS A 121 38.70 17.30 22.38
C LYS A 121 37.51 16.51 21.85
N GLU A 122 36.54 17.20 21.25
CA GLU A 122 35.30 16.58 20.77
C GLU A 122 35.36 16.19 19.29
N LYS A 123 36.25 16.81 18.51
CA LYS A 123 36.41 16.59 17.05
C LYS A 123 35.08 16.70 16.30
N LEU A 124 34.30 17.75 16.61
CA LEU A 124 32.96 17.93 16.05
C LEU A 124 33.04 18.38 14.59
N THR A 125 32.21 17.77 13.73
CA THR A 125 31.91 18.35 12.41
C THR A 125 31.04 19.60 12.55
N ASP A 126 30.95 20.41 11.49
CA ASP A 126 30.12 21.61 11.48
C ASP A 126 28.64 21.29 11.77
N GLU A 127 28.08 20.20 11.23
CA GLU A 127 26.71 19.79 11.51
C GLU A 127 26.51 19.32 12.96
N GLN A 128 27.46 18.55 13.49
CA GLN A 128 27.42 18.08 14.88
C GLN A 128 27.51 19.25 15.85
N LEU A 129 28.37 20.23 15.54
CA LEU A 129 28.54 21.45 16.31
C LEU A 129 27.23 22.24 16.37
N LEU A 130 26.55 22.48 15.25
CA LEU A 130 25.28 23.20 15.21
C LEU A 130 24.16 22.51 16.03
N GLN A 131 24.21 21.17 16.16
CA GLN A 131 23.22 20.42 16.94
C GLN A 131 23.45 20.43 18.45
N VAL A 132 24.70 20.54 18.91
CA VAL A 132 25.05 20.43 20.33
C VAL A 132 25.41 21.77 20.96
N TYR A 133 26.00 22.68 20.19
CA TYR A 133 26.56 23.93 20.66
C TYR A 133 25.48 24.92 21.14
N GLY A 134 25.73 25.52 22.31
CA GLY A 134 24.83 26.43 22.99
C GLY A 134 25.24 26.66 24.45
N THR A 135 24.43 27.39 25.22
CA THR A 135 24.72 27.73 26.63
C THR A 135 24.94 26.50 27.51
N LYS A 136 24.14 25.44 27.33
CA LYS A 136 24.30 24.18 28.06
C LYS A 136 25.62 23.50 27.74
N TRP A 137 25.99 23.44 26.46
CA TRP A 137 27.25 22.83 26.02
C TRP A 137 28.44 23.62 26.56
N LEU A 138 28.44 24.95 26.42
CA LEU A 138 29.46 25.83 27.01
C LEU A 138 29.58 25.66 28.54
N THR A 139 28.47 25.39 29.22
CA THR A 139 28.46 25.12 30.68
C THR A 139 29.09 23.77 31.00
N GLN A 140 28.75 22.72 30.26
CA GLN A 140 29.35 21.38 30.40
C GLN A 140 30.86 21.40 30.19
N HIS A 141 31.32 22.18 29.21
CA HIS A 141 32.75 22.32 28.90
C HIS A 141 33.48 23.40 29.72
N LYS A 142 32.80 24.02 30.70
CA LYS A 142 33.40 25.04 31.60
C LYS A 142 33.89 26.31 30.87
N ILE A 143 33.35 26.61 29.69
CA ILE A 143 33.70 27.79 28.84
C ILE A 143 32.60 28.87 28.89
N ILE A 144 31.59 28.71 29.74
CA ILE A 144 30.50 29.70 29.87
C ILE A 144 30.98 31.05 30.44
N SER A 145 32.00 31.04 31.31
CA SER A 145 32.54 32.25 31.94
C SER A 145 33.12 33.26 30.94
N PRO A 146 34.01 32.88 29.99
CA PRO A 146 34.46 33.82 28.95
C PRO A 146 33.33 34.25 28.01
N CYS A 147 32.36 33.37 27.69
CA CYS A 147 31.16 33.73 26.92
C CYS A 147 30.36 34.86 27.60
N ALA A 148 30.12 34.74 28.91
CA ALA A 148 29.42 35.75 29.70
C ALA A 148 30.18 37.08 29.75
N LYS A 149 31.49 37.02 30.03
CA LYS A 149 32.32 38.22 30.27
C LYS A 149 32.63 39.02 29.00
N PHE A 150 32.89 38.36 27.88
CA PHE A 150 33.42 39.00 26.66
C PHE A 150 32.47 38.98 25.46
N PHE A 151 31.39 38.19 25.52
CA PHE A 151 30.50 37.97 24.38
C PHE A 151 29.01 38.15 24.75
N ASN A 152 28.72 38.96 25.78
CA ASN A 152 27.38 39.35 26.21
C ASN A 152 26.41 38.16 26.40
N HIS A 153 26.91 37.06 26.97
CA HIS A 153 26.13 35.83 27.15
C HIS A 153 25.58 35.22 25.84
N SER A 154 26.14 35.58 24.67
CA SER A 154 25.73 35.04 23.37
C SER A 154 26.71 33.96 22.90
N PRO A 155 26.30 32.67 22.90
CA PRO A 155 27.11 31.59 22.33
C PRO A 155 27.42 31.82 20.86
N TYR A 156 26.49 32.42 20.10
CA TYR A 156 26.70 32.72 18.69
C TYR A 156 27.80 33.76 18.49
N ILE A 157 27.78 34.89 19.21
CA ILE A 157 28.79 35.94 19.04
C ILE A 157 30.18 35.35 19.33
N MET A 158 30.29 34.49 20.35
CA MET A 158 31.53 33.78 20.65
C MET A 158 31.96 32.82 19.52
N LEU A 159 31.02 32.08 18.93
CA LEU A 159 31.31 31.15 17.82
C LEU A 159 31.67 31.88 16.53
N ASN A 160 30.96 32.96 16.21
CA ASN A 160 31.22 33.81 15.05
C ASN A 160 32.54 34.58 15.21
N ALA A 161 32.95 34.91 16.43
CA ALA A 161 34.29 35.45 16.68
C ALA A 161 35.41 34.42 16.43
N LEU A 162 35.14 33.12 16.60
CA LEU A 162 36.08 32.05 16.28
C LEU A 162 36.07 31.69 14.78
N TYR A 163 34.89 31.62 14.17
CA TYR A 163 34.68 31.31 12.75
C TYR A 163 33.83 32.39 12.06
N PRO A 164 34.43 33.53 11.71
CA PRO A 164 33.70 34.67 11.15
C PRO A 164 32.95 34.30 9.87
N GLY A 165 31.64 34.54 9.86
CA GLY A 165 30.78 34.34 8.68
C GLY A 165 30.56 32.89 8.26
N LYS A 166 31.07 31.92 9.04
CA LYS A 166 30.94 30.49 8.73
C LYS A 166 29.54 29.95 9.02
N PHE A 167 28.92 30.42 10.09
CA PHE A 167 27.60 29.99 10.55
C PHE A 167 26.65 31.18 10.62
N ARG A 168 25.39 31.00 10.21
CA ARG A 168 24.36 32.03 10.38
C ARG A 168 23.65 31.88 11.73
N GLU A 169 23.19 33.00 12.26
CA GLU A 169 22.56 33.10 13.59
C GLU A 169 21.37 32.14 13.77
N TRP A 170 20.58 31.93 12.72
CA TRP A 170 19.39 31.07 12.72
C TRP A 170 19.68 29.58 12.54
N GLU A 171 20.90 29.20 12.14
CA GLU A 171 21.30 27.79 12.01
C GLU A 171 21.59 27.14 13.37
N MET A 172 21.79 27.97 14.39
CA MET A 172 22.03 27.54 15.76
C MET A 172 20.79 26.83 16.32
N LYS A 173 21.00 25.81 17.17
CA LYS A 173 19.93 25.07 17.86
C LYS A 173 18.93 25.96 18.59
N GLN A 174 19.39 27.10 19.12
CA GLN A 174 18.55 28.08 19.79
C GLN A 174 18.94 29.48 19.31
N THR A 175 17.94 30.23 18.85
CA THR A 175 18.10 31.65 18.55
C THR A 175 17.96 32.49 19.82
N PRO A 176 18.68 33.61 19.95
CA PRO A 176 18.56 34.49 21.11
C PRO A 176 17.13 35.01 21.32
N SER A 177 16.82 35.41 22.57
CA SER A 177 15.55 36.07 22.87
C SER A 177 15.42 37.37 22.06
N LYS A 178 14.25 37.61 21.44
CA LYS A 178 13.93 38.76 20.56
C LYS A 178 14.74 38.82 19.24
N PHE A 179 15.34 37.71 18.82
CA PHE A 179 16.11 37.66 17.57
C PHE A 179 15.26 37.86 16.29
N TRP A 180 14.05 37.28 16.22
CA TRP A 180 13.27 37.25 14.99
C TRP A 180 12.59 38.58 14.66
N THR A 181 13.09 39.27 13.64
CA THR A 181 12.37 40.34 12.91
C THR A 181 11.60 39.73 11.75
N ARG A 182 10.73 40.51 11.10
CA ARG A 182 9.99 40.01 9.95
C ARG A 182 10.92 39.77 8.75
N GLU A 183 11.92 40.62 8.61
CA GLU A 183 12.89 40.63 7.52
C GLU A 183 13.86 39.45 7.63
N ASN A 184 14.48 39.25 8.79
CA ASN A 184 15.44 38.15 8.97
C ASN A 184 14.76 36.77 8.93
N ALA A 185 13.49 36.69 9.34
CA ALA A 185 12.71 35.46 9.23
C ALA A 185 12.44 35.08 7.77
N LEU A 186 12.16 36.06 6.91
CA LEU A 186 11.97 35.84 5.48
C LEU A 186 13.29 35.54 4.77
N GLU A 187 14.38 36.18 5.15
CA GLU A 187 15.72 35.88 4.64
C GLU A 187 16.16 34.46 5.02
N ALA A 188 15.98 34.07 6.28
CA ALA A 188 16.28 32.71 6.74
C ALA A 188 15.41 31.66 6.02
N LEU A 189 14.13 31.96 5.77
CA LEU A 189 13.26 31.09 4.99
C LEU A 189 13.71 30.96 3.53
N ARG A 190 14.04 32.09 2.88
CA ARG A 190 14.55 32.13 1.50
C ARG A 190 15.81 31.28 1.37
N TRP A 191 16.80 31.54 2.22
CA TRP A 191 18.05 30.79 2.22
C TRP A 191 17.82 29.29 2.47
N THR A 192 16.89 28.92 3.36
CA THR A 192 16.60 27.51 3.63
C THR A 192 16.00 26.81 2.40
N ILE A 193 15.09 27.48 1.68
CA ILE A 193 14.43 26.91 0.49
C ILE A 193 15.37 26.90 -0.72
N GLU A 194 15.99 28.04 -1.03
CA GLU A 194 16.73 28.27 -2.27
C GLU A 194 18.17 27.75 -2.21
N GLU A 195 18.87 27.91 -1.08
CA GLU A 195 20.30 27.63 -0.98
C GLU A 195 20.59 26.31 -0.25
N LYS A 196 19.96 26.11 0.92
CA LYS A 196 20.22 24.94 1.77
C LYS A 196 19.62 23.66 1.21
N GLU A 197 18.31 23.65 0.97
CA GLU A 197 17.61 22.45 0.48
C GLU A 197 17.43 22.44 -1.04
N LYS A 198 17.56 23.58 -1.72
CA LYS A 198 17.39 23.74 -3.17
C LYS A 198 16.09 23.10 -3.68
N LEU A 199 14.99 23.37 -2.97
CA LEU A 199 13.71 22.72 -3.25
C LEU A 199 13.08 23.24 -4.54
N THR A 200 12.60 22.33 -5.39
CA THR A 200 11.70 22.70 -6.48
C THR A 200 10.30 23.04 -5.94
N ASP A 201 9.47 23.72 -6.73
CA ASP A 201 8.10 24.06 -6.34
C ASP A 201 7.28 22.81 -6.00
N GLU A 202 7.44 21.70 -6.73
CA GLU A 202 6.75 20.44 -6.46
C GLU A 202 7.19 19.80 -5.14
N GLN A 203 8.50 19.83 -4.85
CA GLN A 203 9.03 19.33 -3.59
C GLN A 203 8.54 20.18 -2.42
N LEU A 204 8.52 21.51 -2.61
CA LEU A 204 8.01 22.47 -1.64
C LEU A 204 6.54 22.18 -1.30
N PHE A 205 5.69 21.87 -2.27
CA PHE A 205 4.28 21.52 -2.02
C PHE A 205 4.10 20.28 -1.14
N GLU A 206 5.04 19.34 -1.16
CA GLU A 206 4.96 18.09 -0.40
C GLU A 206 5.59 18.18 1.00
N VAL A 207 6.69 18.91 1.14
CA VAL A 207 7.44 18.98 2.42
C VAL A 207 7.07 20.19 3.27
N TYR A 208 6.74 21.33 2.65
CA TYR A 208 6.59 22.60 3.37
C TYR A 208 5.32 22.62 4.24
N ASN A 209 5.54 22.63 5.56
CA ASN A 209 4.50 22.72 6.58
C ASN A 209 5.12 23.13 7.93
N ILE A 210 4.31 23.23 8.99
CA ILE A 210 4.79 23.64 10.31
C ILE A 210 5.83 22.66 10.92
N LYS A 211 5.81 21.37 10.54
CA LYS A 211 6.82 20.40 10.99
C LYS A 211 8.15 20.64 10.28
N TRP A 212 8.13 20.93 8.99
CA TRP A 212 9.33 21.32 8.23
C TRP A 212 9.94 22.59 8.82
N LEU A 213 9.12 23.62 9.12
CA LEU A 213 9.61 24.82 9.82
C LEU A 213 10.21 24.51 11.20
N LYS A 214 9.73 23.50 11.93
CA LYS A 214 10.34 23.07 13.21
C LYS A 214 11.70 22.40 13.00
N GLN A 215 11.86 21.60 11.94
CA GLN A 215 13.13 20.94 11.60
C GLN A 215 14.22 21.97 11.31
N HIS A 216 13.86 23.09 10.68
CA HIS A 216 14.80 24.17 10.35
C HIS A 216 14.82 25.33 11.36
N ASN A 217 14.27 25.15 12.56
CA ASN A 217 14.23 26.16 13.62
C ASN A 217 13.53 27.50 13.25
N LEU A 218 12.67 27.50 12.22
CA LEU A 218 11.90 28.65 11.75
C LEU A 218 10.49 28.73 12.37
N ALA A 219 10.06 27.69 13.08
CA ALA A 219 8.73 27.67 13.72
C ALA A 219 8.50 28.82 14.73
N PRO A 220 9.47 29.23 15.57
CA PRO A 220 9.30 30.40 16.44
C PRO A 220 9.07 31.69 15.66
N ALA A 221 9.77 31.89 14.53
CA ALA A 221 9.59 33.05 13.67
C ALA A 221 8.19 33.09 13.04
N CYS A 222 7.73 31.93 12.54
CA CYS A 222 6.37 31.73 12.03
C CYS A 222 5.30 32.01 13.10
N GLN A 223 5.55 31.61 14.35
CA GLN A 223 4.65 31.86 15.47
C GLN A 223 4.49 33.34 15.77
N ILE A 224 5.60 34.08 15.87
CA ILE A 224 5.63 35.50 16.28
C ILE A 224 4.94 36.38 15.24
N HIS A 225 5.29 36.25 13.96
CA HIS A 225 4.87 37.19 12.92
C HIS A 225 3.70 36.69 12.06
N TRP A 226 3.46 35.38 12.00
CA TRP A 226 2.43 34.78 11.15
C TRP A 226 1.47 33.85 11.90
N ARG A 227 1.40 33.94 13.24
CA ARG A 227 0.46 33.20 14.09
C ARG A 227 0.44 31.68 13.81
N ASN A 228 1.61 31.08 13.57
CA ASN A 228 1.75 29.66 13.19
C ASN A 228 1.08 29.30 11.86
N SER A 229 1.00 30.23 10.91
CA SER A 229 0.60 29.96 9.52
C SER A 229 1.83 29.83 8.62
N PRO A 230 2.29 28.60 8.30
CA PRO A 230 3.39 28.39 7.37
C PRO A 230 3.13 29.03 6.01
N TYR A 231 1.89 28.94 5.52
CA TYR A 231 1.51 29.53 4.26
C TYR A 231 1.60 31.06 4.29
N SER A 232 1.10 31.72 5.33
CA SER A 232 1.17 33.19 5.40
C SER A 232 2.62 33.68 5.42
N MET A 233 3.53 32.92 6.04
CA MET A 233 4.96 33.19 6.01
C MET A 233 5.54 33.01 4.60
N LEU A 234 5.18 31.92 3.90
CA LEU A 234 5.65 31.67 2.54
C LEU A 234 5.07 32.67 1.53
N ASN A 235 3.81 33.05 1.68
CA ASN A 235 3.16 34.06 0.84
C ASN A 235 3.74 35.47 1.11
N ALA A 236 4.30 35.72 2.30
CA ALA A 236 5.04 36.95 2.53
C ALA A 236 6.42 36.94 1.82
N LEU A 237 7.02 35.77 1.61
CA LEU A 237 8.26 35.63 0.85
C LEU A 237 8.02 35.63 -0.67
N TYR A 238 6.99 34.92 -1.15
CA TYR A 238 6.59 34.82 -2.54
C TYR A 238 5.12 35.25 -2.70
N PRO A 239 4.84 36.56 -2.74
CA PRO A 239 3.48 37.08 -2.81
C PRO A 239 2.68 36.52 -3.99
N ASN A 240 1.54 35.90 -3.69
CA ASN A 240 0.56 35.39 -4.66
C ASN A 240 1.09 34.35 -5.67
N ARG A 241 2.30 33.82 -5.45
CA ARG A 241 2.91 32.81 -6.33
C ARG A 241 2.23 31.44 -6.18
N PHE A 242 1.85 31.09 -4.95
CA PHE A 242 1.28 29.79 -4.62
C PHE A 242 -0.13 29.93 -4.08
N LYS A 243 -0.94 28.86 -4.20
CA LYS A 243 -2.26 28.77 -3.57
C LYS A 243 -2.20 27.85 -2.35
N GLU A 244 -2.98 28.17 -1.32
CA GLU A 244 -3.00 27.46 -0.02
C GLU A 244 -3.25 25.95 -0.16
N TRP A 245 -4.10 25.56 -1.13
CA TRP A 245 -4.47 24.16 -1.39
C TRP A 245 -3.48 23.37 -2.23
N MET A 246 -2.40 23.98 -2.73
CA MET A 246 -1.35 23.25 -3.46
C MET A 246 -0.51 22.39 -2.50
N PHE A 247 -0.34 22.86 -1.27
CA PHE A 247 0.45 22.19 -0.24
C PHE A 247 -0.24 20.95 0.33
N LYS A 248 0.56 19.98 0.80
CA LYS A 248 0.08 18.72 1.40
C LYS A 248 -0.88 18.90 2.56
N VAL A 249 -0.72 19.96 3.34
CA VAL A 249 -1.54 20.23 4.52
C VAL A 249 -2.05 21.66 4.45
N THR A 250 -3.35 21.81 4.26
CA THR A 250 -4.03 23.11 4.43
C THR A 250 -4.23 23.41 5.92
N PRO A 251 -4.18 24.69 6.35
CA PRO A 251 -4.44 25.07 7.74
C PRO A 251 -5.79 24.54 8.26
N SER A 252 -5.90 24.34 9.57
CA SER A 252 -7.18 24.02 10.22
C SER A 252 -8.20 25.13 9.96
N ASN A 253 -9.44 24.76 9.61
CA ASN A 253 -10.52 25.68 9.22
C ASN A 253 -10.26 26.51 7.95
N PHE A 254 -9.28 26.12 7.12
CA PHE A 254 -9.01 26.78 5.85
C PHE A 254 -10.18 26.71 4.86
N TRP A 255 -10.76 25.52 4.68
CA TRP A 255 -11.80 25.28 3.69
C TRP A 255 -13.10 25.97 4.07
N THR A 256 -13.60 26.84 3.18
CA THR A 256 -14.99 27.31 3.12
C THR A 256 -15.66 26.75 1.86
N ARG A 257 -16.97 26.96 1.71
CA ARG A 257 -17.70 26.53 0.51
C ARG A 257 -17.18 27.25 -0.73
N GLU A 258 -16.90 28.55 -0.63
CA GLU A 258 -16.38 29.40 -1.71
C GLU A 258 -14.97 28.97 -2.11
N LYS A 259 -14.07 28.80 -1.14
CA LYS A 259 -12.69 28.34 -1.40
C LYS A 259 -12.65 26.93 -2.00
N GLY A 260 -13.58 26.06 -1.60
CA GLY A 260 -13.75 24.75 -2.22
C GLY A 260 -14.05 24.85 -3.72
N LEU A 261 -15.01 25.72 -4.09
CA LEU A 261 -15.39 25.94 -5.49
C LEU A 261 -14.28 26.65 -6.28
N GLU A 262 -13.59 27.63 -5.69
CA GLU A 262 -12.45 28.29 -6.30
C GLU A 262 -11.32 27.30 -6.61
N ALA A 263 -10.97 26.44 -5.64
CA ALA A 263 -9.93 25.43 -5.84
C ALA A 263 -10.33 24.40 -6.90
N LEU A 264 -11.61 24.02 -6.96
CA LEU A 264 -12.14 23.13 -8.00
C LEU A 264 -12.05 23.78 -9.38
N ARG A 265 -12.52 25.03 -9.52
CA ARG A 265 -12.45 25.81 -10.76
C ARG A 265 -11.02 25.94 -11.25
N TRP A 266 -10.12 26.38 -10.38
CA TRP A 266 -8.70 26.52 -10.68
C TRP A 266 -8.08 25.19 -11.17
N THR A 267 -8.45 24.08 -10.55
CA THR A 267 -7.94 22.75 -10.94
C THR A 267 -8.41 22.35 -12.35
N ILE A 268 -9.68 22.60 -12.67
CA ILE A 268 -10.28 22.23 -13.96
C ILE A 268 -9.81 23.16 -15.08
N GLU A 269 -9.90 24.47 -14.86
CA GLU A 269 -9.76 25.49 -15.89
C GLU A 269 -8.31 25.93 -16.08
N GLU A 270 -7.53 26.10 -15.00
CA GLU A 270 -6.17 26.63 -15.08
C GLU A 270 -5.10 25.53 -15.05
N LYS A 271 -5.20 24.60 -14.09
CA LYS A 271 -4.19 23.56 -13.87
C LYS A 271 -4.21 22.47 -14.93
N GLU A 272 -5.36 21.82 -15.14
CA GLU A 272 -5.49 20.71 -16.09
C GLU A 272 -6.09 21.13 -17.44
N LYS A 273 -6.70 22.31 -17.55
CA LYS A 273 -7.31 22.85 -18.78
C LYS A 273 -8.24 21.85 -19.47
N LEU A 274 -9.12 21.23 -18.69
CA LEU A 274 -9.97 20.13 -19.16
C LEU A 274 -11.18 20.65 -19.94
N THR A 275 -11.47 20.00 -21.07
CA THR A 275 -12.77 20.16 -21.75
C THR A 275 -13.87 19.42 -20.99
N ASN A 276 -15.14 19.82 -21.16
CA ASN A 276 -16.30 19.15 -20.54
C ASN A 276 -16.33 17.63 -20.81
N LYS A 277 -15.97 17.20 -22.02
CA LYS A 277 -15.91 15.78 -22.39
C LYS A 277 -14.81 15.02 -21.65
N GLN A 278 -13.61 15.61 -21.56
CA GLN A 278 -12.50 15.01 -20.79
C GLN A 278 -12.81 14.97 -19.30
N LEU A 279 -13.40 16.03 -18.77
CA LEU A 279 -13.80 16.15 -17.38
C LEU A 279 -14.76 15.00 -17.00
N LEU A 280 -15.81 14.75 -17.79
CA LEU A 280 -16.76 13.65 -17.52
C LEU A 280 -16.12 12.26 -17.51
N CYS A 281 -15.02 12.05 -18.24
CA CYS A 281 -14.32 10.77 -18.28
C CYS A 281 -13.42 10.52 -17.05
N ILE A 282 -12.85 11.56 -16.46
CA ILE A 282 -11.85 11.44 -15.39
C ILE A 282 -12.38 11.89 -14.02
N TYR A 283 -13.33 12.82 -14.00
CA TYR A 283 -13.89 13.43 -12.80
C TYR A 283 -14.61 12.38 -11.95
N SER A 284 -14.07 12.18 -10.76
CA SER A 284 -14.47 11.12 -9.83
C SER A 284 -13.90 11.41 -8.46
N GLN A 285 -14.36 10.71 -7.43
CA GLN A 285 -13.80 10.84 -6.08
C GLN A 285 -12.28 10.57 -6.03
N PRO A 286 -11.72 9.55 -6.73
CA PRO A 286 -10.27 9.38 -6.84
C PRO A 286 -9.54 10.56 -7.50
N TRP A 287 -10.12 11.19 -8.52
CA TRP A 287 -9.54 12.38 -9.16
C TRP A 287 -9.53 13.58 -8.19
N LEU A 288 -10.62 13.80 -7.46
CA LEU A 288 -10.69 14.82 -6.41
C LEU A 288 -9.69 14.56 -5.27
N ASN A 289 -9.49 13.29 -4.88
CA ASN A 289 -8.49 12.91 -3.88
C ASN A 289 -7.07 13.24 -4.34
N ARG A 290 -6.73 12.94 -5.61
CA ARG A 290 -5.42 13.26 -6.20
C ARG A 290 -5.14 14.76 -6.15
N HIS A 291 -6.16 15.59 -6.35
CA HIS A 291 -6.07 17.05 -6.28
C HIS A 291 -6.32 17.63 -4.89
N LYS A 292 -6.32 16.81 -3.83
CA LYS A 292 -6.47 17.24 -2.43
C LYS A 292 -7.81 17.96 -2.13
N LEU A 293 -8.83 17.74 -2.97
CA LEU A 293 -10.17 18.36 -2.86
C LEU A 293 -11.21 17.48 -2.10
N ASN A 294 -10.78 16.37 -1.51
CA ASN A 294 -11.66 15.47 -0.77
C ASN A 294 -12.26 16.12 0.49
N THR A 295 -11.44 16.89 1.22
CA THR A 295 -11.84 17.54 2.47
C THR A 295 -12.98 18.55 2.27
N PRO A 296 -12.89 19.54 1.35
CA PRO A 296 -14.00 20.44 1.09
C PRO A 296 -15.23 19.70 0.54
N MET A 297 -15.06 18.75 -0.38
CA MET A 297 -16.15 17.93 -0.93
C MET A 297 -16.94 17.20 0.18
N LYS A 298 -16.24 16.54 1.12
CA LYS A 298 -16.89 15.83 2.23
C LYS A 298 -17.61 16.78 3.19
N ARG A 299 -17.01 17.93 3.48
CA ARG A 299 -17.54 18.87 4.49
C ARG A 299 -18.78 19.63 4.02
N TYR A 300 -18.82 20.04 2.75
CA TYR A 300 -19.85 20.96 2.25
C TYR A 300 -20.80 20.35 1.20
N TRP A 301 -20.45 19.18 0.63
CA TRP A 301 -21.25 18.49 -0.39
C TRP A 301 -21.57 17.05 -0.02
N ASN A 302 -21.55 16.72 1.28
CA ASN A 302 -21.85 15.38 1.82
C ASN A 302 -21.07 14.24 1.15
N GLY A 303 -19.88 14.54 0.63
CA GLY A 303 -19.04 13.57 -0.06
C GLY A 303 -19.50 13.23 -1.49
N SER A 304 -20.45 13.97 -2.07
CA SER A 304 -20.93 13.78 -3.45
C SER A 304 -20.05 14.55 -4.45
N PRO A 305 -19.28 13.85 -5.32
CA PRO A 305 -18.51 14.50 -6.37
C PRO A 305 -19.40 15.29 -7.34
N TYR A 306 -20.59 14.77 -7.65
CA TYR A 306 -21.55 15.43 -8.52
C TYR A 306 -22.05 16.73 -7.89
N ALA A 307 -22.50 16.71 -6.63
CA ALA A 307 -23.04 17.91 -6.00
C ALA A 307 -21.98 19.04 -5.96
N PHE A 308 -20.71 18.66 -5.80
CA PHE A 308 -19.59 19.59 -5.84
C PHE A 308 -19.38 20.18 -7.25
N LEU A 309 -19.42 19.35 -8.30
CA LEU A 309 -19.29 19.82 -9.69
C LEU A 309 -20.50 20.64 -10.14
N ASN A 310 -21.71 20.18 -9.84
CA ASN A 310 -22.96 20.87 -10.16
C ASN A 310 -23.10 22.20 -9.41
N SER A 311 -22.43 22.36 -8.25
CA SER A 311 -22.34 23.68 -7.60
C SER A 311 -21.42 24.65 -8.34
N LEU A 312 -20.43 24.14 -9.09
CA LEU A 312 -19.55 24.97 -9.91
C LEU A 312 -20.16 25.25 -11.29
N TYR A 313 -20.79 24.25 -11.91
CA TYR A 313 -21.47 24.35 -13.21
C TYR A 313 -22.93 23.89 -13.11
N PRO A 314 -23.82 24.73 -12.54
CA PRO A 314 -25.22 24.36 -12.32
C PRO A 314 -25.93 24.00 -13.62
N GLY A 315 -26.52 22.79 -13.68
CA GLY A 315 -27.36 22.35 -14.79
C GLY A 315 -26.59 21.97 -16.07
N VAL A 316 -25.26 22.10 -16.08
CA VAL A 316 -24.42 21.74 -17.24
C VAL A 316 -24.25 20.23 -17.38
N PHE A 317 -24.19 19.51 -16.27
CA PHE A 317 -24.02 18.05 -16.23
C PHE A 317 -25.20 17.39 -15.53
N LYS A 318 -25.68 16.26 -16.02
CA LYS A 318 -26.66 15.44 -15.30
C LYS A 318 -25.98 14.43 -14.38
N GLU A 319 -26.68 13.99 -13.34
CA GLU A 319 -26.16 13.03 -12.34
C GLU A 319 -25.70 11.71 -12.98
N TRP A 320 -26.39 11.26 -14.02
CA TRP A 320 -26.09 10.04 -14.77
C TRP A 320 -25.00 10.20 -15.84
N ASP A 321 -24.60 11.44 -16.18
CA ASP A 321 -23.49 11.69 -17.12
C ASP A 321 -22.12 11.40 -16.49
N MET A 322 -22.04 11.44 -15.16
CA MET A 322 -20.84 11.14 -14.38
C MET A 322 -20.29 9.73 -14.70
N LYS A 323 -18.99 9.50 -14.45
CA LYS A 323 -18.37 8.18 -14.66
C LYS A 323 -19.06 7.06 -13.86
N MET A 324 -19.55 7.38 -12.67
CA MET A 324 -20.40 6.51 -11.85
C MET A 324 -21.49 7.36 -11.22
N ALA A 325 -22.74 6.91 -11.33
CA ALA A 325 -23.84 7.50 -10.58
C ALA A 325 -23.64 7.27 -9.07
N PRO A 326 -24.10 8.17 -8.20
CA PRO A 326 -24.01 7.98 -6.75
C PRO A 326 -24.65 6.66 -6.28
N ILE A 327 -24.16 6.12 -5.16
CA ILE A 327 -24.75 4.93 -4.53
C ILE A 327 -26.22 5.25 -4.18
N ASN A 328 -27.14 4.34 -4.54
CA ASN A 328 -28.58 4.50 -4.41
C ASN A 328 -29.22 5.64 -5.24
N PHE A 329 -28.51 6.17 -6.25
CA PHE A 329 -29.06 7.19 -7.14
C PHE A 329 -30.26 6.70 -7.96
N TRP A 330 -30.14 5.50 -8.55
CA TRP A 330 -31.14 4.95 -9.45
C TRP A 330 -32.40 4.55 -8.68
N THR A 331 -33.50 5.24 -8.97
CA THR A 331 -34.89 4.78 -8.75
C THR A 331 -35.49 4.34 -10.08
N LYS A 332 -36.68 3.72 -10.05
CA LYS A 332 -37.37 3.30 -11.26
C LYS A 332 -37.73 4.52 -12.14
N GLU A 333 -38.21 5.59 -11.52
CA GLU A 333 -38.60 6.83 -12.17
C GLU A 333 -37.40 7.53 -12.82
N LYS A 334 -36.27 7.65 -12.09
CA LYS A 334 -35.04 8.23 -12.63
C LYS A 334 -34.45 7.43 -13.78
N GLY A 335 -34.61 6.10 -13.75
CA GLY A 335 -34.23 5.23 -14.87
C GLY A 335 -35.01 5.57 -16.14
N LEU A 336 -36.32 5.74 -16.03
CA LEU A 336 -37.19 6.13 -17.15
C LEU A 336 -36.93 7.56 -17.62
N GLU A 337 -36.72 8.50 -16.69
CA GLU A 337 -36.36 9.89 -17.02
C GLU A 337 -35.05 9.96 -17.82
N ALA A 338 -34.01 9.24 -17.38
CA ALA A 338 -32.73 9.18 -18.09
C ALA A 338 -32.87 8.54 -19.47
N LEU A 339 -33.70 7.51 -19.61
CA LEU A 339 -33.99 6.88 -20.89
C LEU A 339 -34.71 7.84 -21.84
N LYS A 340 -35.78 8.48 -21.37
CA LYS A 340 -36.56 9.46 -22.15
C LYS A 340 -35.68 10.61 -22.63
N TRP A 341 -34.93 11.22 -21.71
CA TRP A 341 -34.02 12.32 -22.05
C TRP A 341 -32.94 11.90 -23.06
N THR A 342 -32.42 10.67 -22.95
CA THR A 342 -31.41 10.19 -23.89
C THR A 342 -31.98 10.00 -25.30
N ILE A 343 -33.19 9.45 -25.40
CA ILE A 343 -33.86 9.21 -26.69
C ILE A 343 -34.32 10.53 -27.32
N GLU A 344 -35.03 11.36 -26.56
CA GLU A 344 -35.77 12.52 -27.09
C GLU A 344 -34.89 13.79 -27.18
N GLU A 345 -34.01 14.02 -26.21
CA GLU A 345 -33.26 15.29 -26.11
C GLU A 345 -31.81 15.14 -26.60
N LYS A 346 -31.12 14.09 -26.17
CA LYS A 346 -29.69 13.89 -26.44
C LYS A 346 -29.43 13.37 -27.86
N GLU A 347 -30.05 12.25 -28.22
CA GLU A 347 -29.81 11.58 -29.51
C GLU A 347 -30.88 11.91 -30.55
N LYS A 348 -32.08 12.35 -30.13
CA LYS A 348 -33.21 12.72 -31.00
C LYS A 348 -33.56 11.61 -32.02
N LEU A 349 -33.66 10.38 -31.54
CA LEU A 349 -33.85 9.19 -32.39
C LEU A 349 -35.31 9.08 -32.87
N THR A 350 -35.50 8.71 -34.14
CA THR A 350 -36.82 8.26 -34.64
C THR A 350 -37.11 6.82 -34.18
N ASP A 351 -38.37 6.39 -34.23
CA ASP A 351 -38.78 5.04 -33.83
C ASP A 351 -38.02 3.94 -34.59
N GLU A 352 -37.80 4.11 -35.89
CA GLU A 352 -37.04 3.18 -36.74
C GLU A 352 -35.56 3.13 -36.38
N GLN A 353 -34.96 4.28 -36.08
CA GLN A 353 -33.56 4.37 -35.65
C GLN A 353 -33.39 3.76 -34.26
N LEU A 354 -34.34 4.03 -33.35
CA LEU A 354 -34.36 3.49 -32.00
C LEU A 354 -34.42 1.95 -32.04
N LEU A 355 -35.36 1.35 -32.79
CA LEU A 355 -35.47 -0.11 -32.90
C LEU A 355 -34.22 -0.79 -33.47
N ARG A 356 -33.39 -0.05 -34.22
CA ARG A 356 -32.13 -0.56 -34.80
C ARG A 356 -30.95 -0.48 -33.82
N VAL A 357 -30.86 0.55 -32.99
CA VAL A 357 -29.71 0.75 -32.09
C VAL A 357 -29.98 0.32 -30.66
N TYR A 358 -31.25 0.32 -30.24
CA TYR A 358 -31.65 0.13 -28.86
C TYR A 358 -31.52 -1.34 -28.42
N GLY A 359 -30.73 -1.54 -27.36
CA GLY A 359 -30.49 -2.85 -26.75
C GLY A 359 -29.53 -2.74 -25.57
N SER A 360 -29.11 -3.88 -25.00
CA SER A 360 -28.25 -3.90 -23.81
C SER A 360 -26.91 -3.17 -24.03
N LYS A 361 -26.34 -3.24 -25.24
CA LYS A 361 -25.09 -2.55 -25.58
C LYS A 361 -25.27 -1.03 -25.61
N TRP A 362 -26.33 -0.54 -26.25
CA TRP A 362 -26.67 0.87 -26.28
C TRP A 362 -26.96 1.41 -24.86
N LEU A 363 -27.71 0.66 -24.05
CA LEU A 363 -27.91 1.01 -22.64
C LEU A 363 -26.60 1.08 -21.84
N GLN A 364 -25.58 0.26 -22.17
CA GLN A 364 -24.26 0.34 -21.54
C GLN A 364 -23.48 1.58 -21.99
N GLU A 365 -23.49 1.89 -23.29
CA GLU A 365 -22.84 3.08 -23.87
C GLU A 365 -23.41 4.38 -23.26
N HIS A 366 -24.71 4.40 -23.02
CA HIS A 366 -25.42 5.53 -22.41
C HIS A 366 -25.49 5.46 -20.87
N LYS A 367 -24.88 4.45 -20.24
CA LYS A 367 -24.82 4.25 -18.76
C LYS A 367 -26.18 4.04 -18.08
N ILE A 368 -27.19 3.58 -18.81
CA ILE A 368 -28.56 3.28 -18.33
C ILE A 368 -28.74 1.76 -18.08
N ASN A 369 -27.72 0.94 -18.33
CA ASN A 369 -27.79 -0.51 -18.10
C ASN A 369 -27.99 -0.89 -16.62
N THR A 370 -27.45 -0.11 -15.68
CA THR A 370 -27.59 -0.36 -14.23
C THR A 370 -29.04 -0.30 -13.75
N PRO A 371 -29.82 0.79 -14.00
CA PRO A 371 -31.23 0.81 -13.64
C PRO A 371 -32.04 -0.24 -14.39
N CYS A 372 -31.75 -0.49 -15.68
CA CYS A 372 -32.37 -1.56 -16.47
C CYS A 372 -32.21 -2.94 -15.79
N SER A 373 -30.99 -3.27 -15.36
CA SER A 373 -30.67 -4.53 -14.67
C SER A 373 -31.38 -4.65 -13.32
N LYS A 374 -31.48 -3.55 -12.56
CA LYS A 374 -32.03 -3.54 -11.20
C LYS A 374 -33.56 -3.61 -11.15
N TYR A 375 -34.25 -2.91 -12.05
CA TYR A 375 -35.71 -2.73 -11.98
C TYR A 375 -36.50 -3.44 -13.08
N TRP A 376 -35.85 -3.82 -14.18
CA TRP A 376 -36.47 -4.50 -15.33
C TRP A 376 -35.82 -5.86 -15.62
N ASN A 377 -35.18 -6.46 -14.61
CA ASN A 377 -34.48 -7.76 -14.72
C ASN A 377 -33.48 -7.83 -15.88
N GLY A 378 -32.92 -6.69 -16.28
CA GLY A 378 -31.99 -6.59 -17.41
C GLY A 378 -32.64 -6.73 -18.78
N SER A 379 -33.98 -6.61 -18.88
CA SER A 379 -34.71 -6.57 -20.14
C SER A 379 -34.79 -5.14 -20.67
N PRO A 380 -34.07 -4.81 -21.78
CA PRO A 380 -34.20 -3.51 -22.44
C PRO A 380 -35.62 -3.24 -22.91
N TYR A 381 -36.33 -4.29 -23.36
CA TYR A 381 -37.71 -4.20 -23.81
C TYR A 381 -38.65 -3.81 -22.67
N ALA A 382 -38.57 -4.48 -21.51
CA ALA A 382 -39.46 -4.18 -20.40
C ALA A 382 -39.32 -2.72 -19.94
N MET A 383 -38.09 -2.18 -19.97
CA MET A 383 -37.84 -0.77 -19.68
C MET A 383 -38.41 0.18 -20.75
N LEU A 384 -38.27 -0.17 -22.04
CA LEU A 384 -38.80 0.64 -23.15
C LEU A 384 -40.33 0.61 -23.20
N ASN A 385 -40.92 -0.56 -23.01
CA ASN A 385 -42.37 -0.75 -22.98
C ASN A 385 -42.99 -0.08 -21.75
N GLU A 386 -42.27 0.06 -20.64
CA GLU A 386 -42.77 0.87 -19.51
C GLU A 386 -42.72 2.37 -19.82
N LEU A 387 -41.71 2.84 -20.57
CA LEU A 387 -41.64 4.24 -21.01
C LEU A 387 -42.69 4.57 -22.09
N TYR A 388 -42.90 3.65 -23.05
CA TYR A 388 -43.87 3.78 -24.14
C TYR A 388 -44.78 2.53 -24.21
N PRO A 389 -45.78 2.41 -23.32
CA PRO A 389 -46.65 1.24 -23.25
C PRO A 389 -47.33 0.90 -24.57
N GLY A 390 -47.11 -0.32 -25.07
CA GLY A 390 -47.77 -0.86 -26.25
C GLY A 390 -47.33 -0.27 -27.60
N ARG A 391 -46.37 0.67 -27.61
CA ARG A 391 -45.84 1.31 -28.83
C ARG A 391 -44.94 0.39 -29.65
N PHE A 392 -44.24 -0.52 -28.99
CA PHE A 392 -43.29 -1.47 -29.61
C PHE A 392 -43.61 -2.90 -29.15
N LYS A 393 -43.35 -3.88 -30.02
CA LYS A 393 -43.41 -5.31 -29.67
C LYS A 393 -42.02 -5.84 -29.35
N GLU A 394 -41.96 -6.83 -28.47
CA GLU A 394 -40.69 -7.40 -27.96
C GLU A 394 -39.80 -7.98 -29.06
N TRP A 395 -40.41 -8.54 -30.11
CA TRP A 395 -39.71 -9.13 -31.25
C TRP A 395 -39.27 -8.12 -32.32
N GLU A 396 -39.61 -6.84 -32.19
CA GLU A 396 -39.19 -5.79 -33.14
C GLU A 396 -37.79 -5.25 -32.84
N LEU A 397 -37.30 -5.44 -31.61
CA LEU A 397 -35.94 -5.06 -31.19
C LEU A 397 -34.89 -5.98 -31.83
N GLU A 398 -33.73 -5.42 -32.17
CA GLU A 398 -32.63 -6.16 -32.82
C GLU A 398 -32.11 -7.34 -31.97
N ASN A 399 -32.10 -7.20 -30.64
CA ASN A 399 -31.53 -8.18 -29.72
C ASN A 399 -32.59 -8.72 -28.76
N VAL A 400 -33.32 -9.74 -29.19
CA VAL A 400 -34.32 -10.44 -28.37
C VAL A 400 -33.64 -11.54 -27.54
N PRO A 401 -33.92 -11.67 -26.23
CA PRO A 401 -33.32 -12.69 -25.37
C PRO A 401 -33.48 -14.12 -25.90
N SER A 402 -32.46 -14.98 -25.75
CA SER A 402 -32.46 -16.35 -26.31
C SER A 402 -33.57 -17.27 -25.76
N ASN A 403 -34.07 -16.95 -24.57
CA ASN A 403 -35.17 -17.63 -23.88
C ASN A 403 -36.57 -17.14 -24.33
N PHE A 404 -36.68 -16.01 -25.04
CA PHE A 404 -37.94 -15.51 -25.58
C PHE A 404 -38.52 -16.44 -26.66
N TRP A 405 -37.66 -16.97 -27.53
CA TRP A 405 -38.06 -17.88 -28.60
C TRP A 405 -38.38 -19.28 -28.08
N THR A 406 -39.53 -19.45 -27.43
CA THR A 406 -40.18 -20.76 -27.26
C THR A 406 -40.78 -21.21 -28.59
N LYS A 407 -41.14 -22.49 -28.72
CA LYS A 407 -41.66 -23.00 -29.99
C LYS A 407 -43.00 -22.35 -30.33
N GLU A 408 -43.85 -22.20 -29.33
CA GLU A 408 -45.17 -21.58 -29.41
C GLU A 408 -45.08 -20.10 -29.77
N LYS A 409 -44.19 -19.34 -29.13
CA LYS A 409 -44.00 -17.92 -29.43
C LYS A 409 -43.39 -17.69 -30.81
N SER A 410 -42.50 -18.59 -31.24
CA SER A 410 -41.93 -18.56 -32.59
C SER A 410 -43.02 -18.78 -33.64
N ILE A 411 -43.92 -19.75 -33.42
CA ILE A 411 -45.07 -20.02 -34.28
C ILE A 411 -45.99 -18.79 -34.35
N GLU A 412 -46.36 -18.21 -33.20
CA GLU A 412 -47.21 -17.01 -33.13
C GLU A 412 -46.64 -15.83 -33.93
N VAL A 413 -45.35 -15.52 -33.73
CA VAL A 413 -44.69 -14.39 -34.40
C VAL A 413 -44.54 -14.64 -35.90
N ILE A 414 -44.25 -15.87 -36.31
CA ILE A 414 -44.15 -16.23 -37.74
C ILE A 414 -45.53 -16.11 -38.40
N LYS A 415 -46.60 -16.64 -37.77
CA LYS A 415 -47.98 -16.48 -38.27
C LYS A 415 -48.38 -15.01 -38.36
N TRP A 416 -48.08 -14.21 -37.35
CA TRP A 416 -48.39 -12.78 -37.38
C TRP A 416 -47.68 -12.04 -38.54
N ASN A 417 -46.41 -12.36 -38.84
CA ASN A 417 -45.72 -11.77 -39.98
C ASN A 417 -46.35 -12.19 -41.32
N ILE A 418 -46.75 -13.46 -41.45
CA ILE A 418 -47.37 -14.01 -42.66
C ILE A 418 -48.79 -13.46 -42.87
N GLU A 419 -49.63 -13.55 -41.84
CA GLU A 419 -51.08 -13.32 -41.94
C GLU A 419 -51.46 -11.86 -41.70
N SER A 420 -50.81 -11.18 -40.74
CA SER A 420 -51.22 -9.84 -40.31
C SER A 420 -50.34 -8.72 -40.85
N LYS A 421 -49.04 -8.97 -41.06
CA LYS A 421 -48.11 -7.94 -41.53
C LYS A 421 -48.00 -7.89 -43.05
N GLU A 422 -47.93 -9.05 -43.70
CA GLU A 422 -47.77 -9.15 -45.16
C GLU A 422 -49.01 -9.69 -45.89
N GLU A 423 -50.03 -10.17 -45.16
CA GLU A 423 -51.29 -10.69 -45.70
C GLU A 423 -51.08 -11.76 -46.81
N LEU A 424 -50.11 -12.66 -46.60
CA LEU A 424 -49.75 -13.69 -47.58
C LEU A 424 -50.75 -14.85 -47.58
N ILE A 425 -51.22 -15.21 -48.79
CA ILE A 425 -52.05 -16.39 -49.06
C ILE A 425 -51.20 -17.62 -49.45
N LYS A 426 -51.76 -18.82 -49.34
CA LYS A 426 -51.09 -20.12 -49.52
C LYS A 426 -50.24 -20.20 -50.80
N GLU A 427 -50.78 -19.72 -51.92
CA GLU A 427 -50.14 -19.78 -53.24
C GLU A 427 -48.92 -18.86 -53.34
N ASN A 428 -48.97 -17.69 -52.70
CA ASN A 428 -47.87 -16.72 -52.68
C ASN A 428 -46.81 -17.09 -51.63
N LEU A 429 -47.23 -17.73 -50.53
CA LEU A 429 -46.34 -18.10 -49.43
C LEU A 429 -45.23 -19.04 -49.89
N ILE A 430 -45.54 -20.08 -50.67
CA ILE A 430 -44.56 -21.06 -51.20
C ILE A 430 -43.53 -20.38 -52.14
N GLN A 431 -43.93 -19.29 -52.80
CA GLN A 431 -43.06 -18.58 -53.74
C GLN A 431 -42.11 -17.59 -53.07
N ILE A 432 -42.56 -16.95 -51.98
CA ILE A 432 -41.90 -15.84 -51.28
C ILE A 432 -41.07 -16.36 -50.10
N ILE A 433 -41.58 -17.32 -49.32
CA ILE A 433 -40.93 -17.75 -48.08
C ILE A 433 -39.65 -18.53 -48.38
N ASN A 434 -38.53 -17.90 -48.09
CA ASN A 434 -37.19 -18.46 -48.28
C ASN A 434 -36.26 -17.97 -47.15
N THR A 435 -35.02 -18.42 -47.16
CA THR A 435 -34.05 -18.03 -46.13
C THR A 435 -33.78 -16.51 -46.10
N GLU A 436 -33.92 -15.80 -47.23
CA GLU A 436 -33.79 -14.34 -47.27
C GLU A 436 -35.00 -13.63 -46.68
N TRP A 437 -36.22 -14.11 -46.92
CA TRP A 437 -37.43 -13.61 -46.25
C TRP A 437 -37.30 -13.76 -44.72
N ILE A 438 -36.88 -14.94 -44.25
CA ILE A 438 -36.65 -15.20 -42.82
C ILE A 438 -35.60 -14.23 -42.23
N LYS A 439 -34.57 -13.84 -43.00
CA LYS A 439 -33.57 -12.86 -42.57
C LYS A 439 -34.14 -11.43 -42.53
N ILE A 440 -34.88 -11.02 -43.56
CA ILE A 440 -35.52 -9.68 -43.64
C ILE A 440 -36.44 -9.46 -42.44
N HIS A 441 -37.21 -10.49 -42.07
CA HIS A 441 -38.12 -10.45 -40.93
C HIS A 441 -37.44 -10.75 -39.58
N ARG A 442 -36.11 -10.93 -39.56
CA ARG A 442 -35.29 -11.18 -38.35
C ARG A 442 -35.69 -12.46 -37.58
N LEU A 443 -36.18 -13.46 -38.30
CA LEU A 443 -36.67 -14.75 -37.75
C LEU A 443 -35.61 -15.87 -37.85
N ILE A 444 -34.37 -15.55 -38.22
CA ILE A 444 -33.31 -16.56 -38.43
C ILE A 444 -32.98 -17.36 -37.16
N THR A 445 -33.02 -16.71 -36.00
CA THR A 445 -32.71 -17.32 -34.69
C THR A 445 -33.76 -18.36 -34.29
N PRO A 446 -35.08 -18.04 -34.22
CA PRO A 446 -36.10 -19.06 -33.94
C PRO A 446 -36.17 -20.12 -35.05
N PHE A 447 -35.98 -19.72 -36.32
CA PHE A 447 -35.97 -20.63 -37.46
C PHE A 447 -34.91 -21.74 -37.33
N ASN A 448 -33.67 -21.38 -37.00
CA ASN A 448 -32.60 -22.35 -36.80
C ASN A 448 -32.78 -23.15 -35.51
N LYS A 449 -33.28 -22.54 -34.44
CA LYS A 449 -33.42 -23.17 -33.12
C LYS A 449 -34.45 -24.31 -33.12
N HIS A 450 -35.62 -24.09 -33.72
CA HIS A 450 -36.74 -25.04 -33.62
C HIS A 450 -36.92 -25.91 -34.86
N TRP A 451 -36.50 -25.44 -36.02
CA TRP A 451 -36.68 -26.16 -37.29
C TRP A 451 -35.36 -26.48 -37.99
N ASN A 452 -34.21 -26.24 -37.36
CA ASN A 452 -32.87 -26.56 -37.87
C ASN A 452 -32.63 -26.04 -39.31
N GLY A 453 -33.17 -24.86 -39.62
CA GLY A 453 -33.04 -24.27 -40.95
C GLY A 453 -33.93 -24.91 -42.03
N ASN A 454 -34.91 -25.74 -41.65
CA ASN A 454 -35.80 -26.44 -42.56
C ASN A 454 -37.16 -25.71 -42.69
N ILE A 455 -37.37 -25.08 -43.85
CA ILE A 455 -38.60 -24.33 -44.17
C ILE A 455 -39.82 -25.25 -44.21
N TYR A 456 -39.68 -26.50 -44.70
CA TYR A 456 -40.78 -27.47 -44.72
C TYR A 456 -41.24 -27.82 -43.31
N ALA A 457 -40.29 -28.15 -42.43
CA ALA A 457 -40.60 -28.50 -41.05
C ALA A 457 -41.31 -27.35 -40.33
N MET A 458 -40.90 -26.11 -40.62
CA MET A 458 -41.54 -24.90 -40.10
C MET A 458 -42.98 -24.74 -40.65
N LEU A 459 -43.17 -24.79 -41.96
CA LEU A 459 -44.49 -24.60 -42.58
C LEU A 459 -45.47 -25.71 -42.25
N ASN A 460 -45.03 -26.97 -42.26
CA ASN A 460 -45.87 -28.12 -41.89
C ASN A 460 -46.27 -28.10 -40.41
N GLU A 461 -45.55 -27.38 -39.57
CA GLU A 461 -45.94 -27.20 -38.17
C GLU A 461 -46.85 -25.97 -37.97
N LEU A 462 -46.64 -24.89 -38.75
CA LEU A 462 -47.52 -23.72 -38.77
C LEU A 462 -48.91 -24.08 -39.33
N TYR A 463 -48.93 -24.90 -40.38
CA TYR A 463 -50.11 -25.29 -41.16
C TYR A 463 -50.03 -26.79 -41.48
N PRO A 464 -50.38 -27.67 -40.51
CA PRO A 464 -50.26 -29.12 -40.67
C PRO A 464 -51.11 -29.66 -41.82
N GLY A 465 -50.46 -30.38 -42.75
CA GLY A 465 -51.14 -31.02 -43.87
C GLY A 465 -51.44 -30.11 -45.06
N ASP A 466 -51.21 -28.80 -44.94
CA ASP A 466 -51.47 -27.84 -46.02
C ASP A 466 -50.38 -27.82 -47.09
N PHE A 467 -49.16 -28.27 -46.76
CA PHE A 467 -48.00 -28.26 -47.64
C PHE A 467 -47.39 -29.65 -47.81
N LYS A 468 -47.14 -30.07 -49.04
CA LYS A 468 -46.40 -31.29 -49.37
C LYS A 468 -44.91 -30.98 -49.55
N LYS A 469 -44.04 -31.90 -49.12
CA LYS A 469 -42.58 -31.68 -49.08
C LYS A 469 -41.95 -31.37 -50.45
N TRP A 470 -42.57 -31.84 -51.53
CA TRP A 470 -42.14 -31.61 -52.91
C TRP A 470 -42.58 -30.28 -53.51
N GLU A 471 -43.54 -29.56 -52.91
CA GLU A 471 -44.05 -28.27 -53.39
C GLU A 471 -43.05 -27.11 -53.16
N LEU A 472 -42.04 -27.31 -52.32
CA LEU A 472 -41.03 -26.31 -52.01
C LEU A 472 -39.92 -26.28 -53.07
N LYS A 473 -39.51 -25.07 -53.48
CA LYS A 473 -38.46 -24.84 -54.51
C LYS A 473 -37.11 -25.52 -54.23
N LYS A 474 -36.80 -25.89 -52.98
CA LYS A 474 -35.57 -26.58 -52.59
C LYS A 474 -35.90 -27.76 -51.67
N VAL A 475 -35.77 -28.97 -52.22
CA VAL A 475 -35.90 -30.22 -51.48
C VAL A 475 -34.52 -30.91 -51.42
N SER A 476 -34.18 -31.52 -50.28
CA SER A 476 -32.87 -32.18 -50.10
C SER A 476 -32.67 -33.32 -51.12
N ASN A 477 -31.48 -33.45 -51.69
CA ASN A 477 -31.17 -34.52 -52.67
C ASN A 477 -31.52 -35.93 -52.16
N ASN A 478 -31.39 -36.16 -50.85
CA ASN A 478 -31.61 -37.44 -50.19
C ASN A 478 -33.11 -37.80 -50.04
N TYR A 479 -34.02 -36.88 -50.36
CA TYR A 479 -35.46 -37.14 -50.33
C TYR A 479 -35.93 -37.88 -51.58
N TRP A 480 -35.29 -37.62 -52.71
CA TRP A 480 -35.67 -38.22 -53.98
C TRP A 480 -35.11 -39.63 -54.07
N THR A 481 -35.96 -40.65 -53.95
CA THR A 481 -35.70 -41.98 -54.52
C THR A 481 -36.37 -42.09 -55.88
N LYS A 482 -35.98 -43.08 -56.67
CA LYS A 482 -36.60 -43.32 -57.98
C LYS A 482 -38.11 -43.56 -57.81
N GLU A 483 -38.50 -44.31 -56.79
CA GLU A 483 -39.90 -44.63 -56.48
C GLU A 483 -40.71 -43.40 -56.04
N ILE A 484 -40.17 -42.57 -55.14
CA ILE A 484 -40.83 -41.33 -54.66
C ILE A 484 -41.04 -40.35 -55.82
N ALA A 485 -40.05 -40.18 -56.69
CA ALA A 485 -40.18 -39.32 -57.86
C ALA A 485 -41.25 -39.80 -58.84
N LEU A 486 -41.39 -41.12 -59.02
CA LEU A 486 -42.45 -41.71 -59.84
C LEU A 486 -43.84 -41.58 -59.19
N GLU A 487 -43.93 -41.73 -57.87
CA GLU A 487 -45.17 -41.53 -57.11
C GLU A 487 -45.66 -40.08 -57.20
N VAL A 488 -44.77 -39.10 -56.98
CA VAL A 488 -45.09 -37.65 -57.11
C VAL A 488 -45.60 -37.31 -58.51
N ILE A 489 -44.99 -37.86 -59.55
CA ILE A 489 -45.43 -37.63 -60.93
C ILE A 489 -46.80 -38.26 -61.18
N ARG A 490 -47.02 -39.47 -60.68
CA ARG A 490 -48.31 -40.15 -60.83
C ARG A 490 -49.43 -39.41 -60.09
N GLU A 491 -49.14 -38.85 -58.92
CA GLU A 491 -50.06 -38.03 -58.14
C GLU A 491 -50.43 -36.73 -58.87
N ILE A 492 -49.42 -35.98 -59.37
CA ILE A 492 -49.63 -34.78 -60.18
C ILE A 492 -50.44 -35.09 -61.47
N PHE A 493 -50.28 -36.28 -62.02
CA PHE A 493 -50.95 -36.74 -63.23
C PHE A 493 -52.39 -37.19 -62.98
N GLN A 494 -52.72 -37.70 -61.79
CA GLN A 494 -54.10 -38.04 -61.43
C GLN A 494 -54.99 -36.79 -61.27
N GLU A 495 -54.41 -35.63 -60.93
CA GLU A 495 -55.15 -34.37 -60.77
C GLU A 495 -55.53 -33.70 -62.11
N LYS A 496 -54.94 -34.10 -63.24
CA LYS A 496 -55.25 -33.57 -64.58
C LYS A 496 -55.74 -34.70 -65.50
N GLY A 497 -57.05 -34.79 -65.72
CA GLY A 497 -57.70 -35.82 -66.54
C GLY A 497 -57.20 -35.94 -67.99
N ASN A 498 -57.60 -37.01 -68.68
CA ASN A 498 -57.11 -37.50 -69.98
C ASN A 498 -56.79 -36.41 -71.04
N VAL A 499 -55.50 -36.08 -71.18
CA VAL A 499 -54.94 -35.26 -72.27
C VAL A 499 -54.40 -36.16 -73.40
N SER A 500 -54.41 -35.69 -74.66
CA SER A 500 -53.80 -36.37 -75.82
C SER A 500 -52.27 -36.56 -75.67
N ASN A 501 -51.71 -37.65 -76.18
CA ASN A 501 -50.26 -37.94 -76.09
C ASN A 501 -49.37 -36.88 -76.78
N GLU A 502 -49.89 -36.16 -77.78
CA GLU A 502 -49.14 -35.10 -78.50
C GLU A 502 -49.11 -33.77 -77.73
N GLU A 503 -50.25 -33.34 -77.17
CA GLU A 503 -50.30 -32.17 -76.26
C GLU A 503 -49.47 -32.42 -75.00
N PHE A 504 -49.47 -33.67 -74.53
CA PHE A 504 -48.74 -34.11 -73.35
C PHE A 504 -47.21 -33.98 -73.51
N LEU A 505 -46.65 -34.25 -74.69
CA LEU A 505 -45.20 -34.14 -74.94
C LEU A 505 -44.73 -32.69 -75.17
N GLN A 506 -45.65 -31.75 -75.48
CA GLN A 506 -45.37 -30.32 -75.62
C GLN A 506 -45.44 -29.56 -74.28
N GLU A 507 -46.45 -29.82 -73.45
CA GLU A 507 -46.66 -29.13 -72.16
C GLU A 507 -45.63 -29.57 -71.10
N TYR A 508 -45.26 -30.86 -71.04
CA TYR A 508 -44.43 -31.44 -69.98
C TYR A 508 -42.94 -31.46 -70.31
N ASN A 509 -42.43 -30.33 -70.81
CA ASN A 509 -41.03 -30.14 -71.19
C ASN A 509 -40.14 -29.72 -69.99
N MET A 510 -38.86 -29.39 -70.23
CA MET A 510 -37.93 -28.97 -69.17
C MET A 510 -38.39 -27.74 -68.35
N GLU A 511 -39.20 -26.84 -68.91
CA GLU A 511 -39.79 -25.72 -68.15
C GLU A 511 -40.86 -26.19 -67.17
N TRP A 512 -41.67 -27.17 -67.57
CA TRP A 512 -42.67 -27.76 -66.68
C TRP A 512 -42.03 -28.53 -65.52
N ILE A 513 -40.95 -29.29 -65.80
CA ILE A 513 -40.14 -29.96 -64.77
C ILE A 513 -39.55 -28.95 -63.79
N LYS A 514 -39.12 -27.78 -64.27
CA LYS A 514 -38.63 -26.67 -63.43
C LYS A 514 -39.73 -26.08 -62.55
N ARG A 515 -40.94 -25.85 -63.09
CA ARG A 515 -42.07 -25.28 -62.34
C ARG A 515 -42.56 -26.20 -61.22
N ASN A 516 -42.47 -27.51 -61.40
CA ASN A 516 -42.93 -28.52 -60.43
C ASN A 516 -41.82 -29.10 -59.54
N GLY A 517 -40.62 -28.51 -59.54
CA GLY A 517 -39.54 -28.91 -58.62
C GLY A 517 -38.87 -30.25 -58.91
N LEU A 518 -39.13 -30.88 -60.07
CA LEU A 518 -38.65 -32.23 -60.43
C LEU A 518 -37.27 -32.25 -61.11
N THR A 519 -36.56 -31.13 -61.13
CA THR A 519 -35.25 -31.01 -61.81
C THR A 519 -34.16 -31.89 -61.20
N THR A 520 -34.06 -31.92 -59.87
CA THR A 520 -33.09 -32.74 -59.13
C THR A 520 -33.30 -34.25 -59.36
N PRO A 521 -34.51 -34.83 -59.15
CA PRO A 521 -34.72 -36.25 -59.41
C PRO A 521 -34.52 -36.61 -60.90
N LEU A 522 -34.91 -35.71 -61.82
CA LEU A 522 -34.69 -35.89 -63.26
C LEU A 522 -33.20 -36.02 -63.62
N ALA A 523 -32.35 -35.18 -63.02
CA ALA A 523 -30.90 -35.24 -63.20
C ALA A 523 -30.31 -36.55 -62.65
N MET A 524 -30.78 -36.98 -61.47
CA MET A 524 -30.23 -38.13 -60.75
C MET A 524 -30.52 -39.47 -61.42
N TYR A 525 -31.76 -39.70 -61.89
CA TYR A 525 -32.19 -41.02 -62.34
C TYR A 525 -32.50 -41.12 -63.84
N TRP A 526 -32.71 -39.98 -64.51
CA TRP A 526 -33.16 -39.96 -65.91
C TRP A 526 -32.28 -39.11 -66.82
N SER A 527 -31.05 -38.79 -66.38
CA SER A 527 -30.03 -38.08 -67.18
C SER A 527 -30.53 -36.75 -67.75
N ASN A 528 -31.32 -35.99 -66.98
CA ASN A 528 -31.94 -34.73 -67.43
C ASN A 528 -32.88 -34.87 -68.64
N ASN A 529 -33.41 -36.07 -68.90
CA ASN A 529 -34.31 -36.32 -70.01
C ASN A 529 -35.74 -36.57 -69.50
N PRO A 530 -36.64 -35.56 -69.59
CA PRO A 530 -38.03 -35.68 -69.12
C PRO A 530 -38.78 -36.87 -69.73
N TYR A 531 -38.41 -37.27 -70.95
CA TYR A 531 -39.08 -38.37 -71.65
C TYR A 531 -38.74 -39.74 -71.06
N ASN A 532 -37.53 -39.92 -70.52
CA ASN A 532 -37.14 -41.15 -69.85
C ASN A 532 -37.89 -41.31 -68.52
N LEU A 533 -38.13 -40.20 -67.83
CA LEU A 533 -38.94 -40.14 -66.61
C LEU A 533 -40.40 -40.50 -66.89
N LEU A 534 -40.98 -39.96 -67.97
CA LEU A 534 -42.35 -40.27 -68.40
C LEU A 534 -42.52 -41.73 -68.84
N HIS A 535 -41.52 -42.30 -69.52
CA HIS A 535 -41.49 -43.72 -69.87
C HIS A 535 -41.53 -44.61 -68.62
N ASP A 536 -40.68 -44.34 -67.62
CA ASP A 536 -40.66 -45.12 -66.39
C ASP A 536 -41.94 -44.94 -65.55
N ALA A 537 -42.57 -43.76 -65.60
CA ALA A 537 -43.82 -43.48 -64.89
C ALA A 537 -45.02 -44.21 -65.50
N TYR A 538 -45.09 -44.26 -66.84
CA TYR A 538 -46.18 -44.84 -67.63
C TYR A 538 -45.65 -45.60 -68.85
N PRO A 539 -45.06 -46.80 -68.65
CA PRO A 539 -44.34 -47.54 -69.70
C PRO A 539 -45.22 -47.95 -70.86
N ASP A 540 -46.49 -48.28 -70.59
CA ASP A 540 -47.46 -48.69 -71.62
C ASP A 540 -47.98 -47.51 -72.46
N ARG A 541 -47.89 -46.28 -71.94
CA ARG A 541 -48.41 -45.06 -72.58
C ARG A 541 -47.35 -44.33 -73.40
N PHE A 542 -46.10 -44.32 -72.93
CA PHE A 542 -44.99 -43.64 -73.58
C PHE A 542 -43.89 -44.63 -73.97
N THR A 543 -44.16 -45.50 -74.94
CA THR A 543 -43.18 -46.50 -75.39
C THR A 543 -41.93 -45.84 -76.01
N GLN A 544 -40.81 -46.58 -76.07
CA GLN A 544 -39.58 -46.07 -76.69
C GLN A 544 -39.77 -45.64 -78.16
N GLU A 545 -40.74 -46.22 -78.86
CA GLU A 545 -41.09 -45.87 -80.24
C GLU A 545 -41.75 -44.49 -80.33
N VAL A 546 -42.69 -44.19 -79.43
CA VAL A 546 -43.35 -42.87 -79.32
C VAL A 546 -42.34 -41.77 -79.01
N ILE A 547 -41.37 -42.04 -78.13
CA ILE A 547 -40.32 -41.07 -77.75
C ILE A 547 -39.31 -40.85 -78.89
N LYS A 548 -38.95 -41.89 -79.65
CA LYS A 548 -38.03 -41.79 -80.81
C LYS A 548 -38.64 -41.02 -81.97
N ALA A 549 -39.95 -41.19 -82.23
CA ALA A 549 -40.67 -40.45 -83.24
C ALA A 549 -40.66 -38.93 -82.95
N TYR A 550 -40.83 -38.54 -81.68
CA TYR A 550 -40.82 -37.13 -81.27
C TYR A 550 -39.42 -36.50 -81.25
N LYS A 551 -38.37 -37.25 -80.83
CA LYS A 551 -36.97 -36.77 -80.88
C LYS A 551 -36.49 -36.46 -82.30
N ARG A 552 -36.99 -37.16 -83.32
CA ARG A 552 -36.71 -36.85 -84.74
C ARG A 552 -37.30 -35.51 -85.18
N ILE A 553 -38.40 -35.05 -84.56
CA ILE A 553 -39.07 -33.79 -84.89
C ILE A 553 -38.34 -32.58 -84.25
N GLN A 554 -37.65 -32.75 -83.11
CA GLN A 554 -36.92 -31.67 -82.43
C GLN A 554 -35.44 -31.47 -82.85
N GLN A 555 -34.79 -32.44 -83.49
CA GLN A 555 -33.34 -32.43 -83.79
C GLN A 555 -32.92 -31.68 -85.08
N LEU A 556 -33.53 -30.53 -85.40
CA LEU A 556 -33.01 -29.61 -86.42
C LEU A 556 -32.59 -28.27 -85.79
N ARG A 557 -31.34 -28.19 -85.27
CA ARG A 557 -30.46 -26.99 -85.28
C ARG A 557 -29.09 -27.26 -84.61
N PRO A 558 -27.99 -26.60 -85.04
CA PRO A 558 -26.62 -27.11 -84.86
C PRO A 558 -25.77 -26.43 -83.76
N ILE A 559 -24.64 -27.08 -83.46
CA ILE A 559 -23.63 -26.88 -82.38
C ILE A 559 -22.44 -26.00 -82.85
N ILE A 560 -21.78 -25.26 -81.94
CA ILE A 560 -20.43 -24.64 -82.12
C ILE A 560 -19.52 -24.96 -80.91
N PRO A 561 -18.19 -25.26 -81.07
CA PRO A 561 -17.26 -25.68 -80.00
C PRO A 561 -16.36 -24.56 -79.40
N GLN A 562 -15.70 -24.89 -78.27
CA GLN A 562 -14.75 -24.07 -77.49
C GLN A 562 -13.28 -24.36 -77.85
N ASP A 563 -12.41 -23.34 -77.78
CA ASP A 563 -10.95 -23.47 -77.80
C ASP A 563 -10.28 -22.84 -76.56
N VAL A 564 -9.15 -23.44 -76.15
CA VAL A 564 -8.29 -23.12 -75.00
C VAL A 564 -6.87 -22.88 -75.52
N GLU A 565 -6.17 -21.85 -75.04
CA GLU A 565 -4.70 -21.74 -75.18
C GLU A 565 -4.04 -21.20 -73.88
N PHE A 566 -3.03 -21.93 -73.40
CA PHE A 566 -2.07 -21.53 -72.36
C PHE A 566 -0.72 -21.28 -73.04
N SER A 567 -0.07 -20.15 -72.76
CA SER A 567 1.29 -19.88 -73.23
C SER A 567 2.30 -19.89 -72.07
N HIS A 568 3.38 -20.65 -72.25
CA HIS A 568 4.57 -20.65 -71.41
C HIS A 568 5.52 -19.52 -71.83
N ARG A 569 6.17 -18.86 -70.85
CA ARG A 569 7.44 -18.15 -71.06
C ARG A 569 8.48 -18.65 -70.06
N SER A 570 9.61 -19.08 -70.61
CA SER A 570 10.86 -19.35 -69.92
C SER A 570 11.83 -18.20 -70.20
N SER A 571 12.63 -17.81 -69.21
CA SER A 571 13.92 -17.16 -69.44
C SER A 571 14.82 -17.37 -68.23
N ASN A 572 15.96 -18.00 -68.51
CA ASN A 572 17.05 -18.32 -67.59
C ASN A 572 17.85 -17.06 -67.23
N SER A 573 17.91 -16.76 -65.93
CA SER A 573 19.11 -16.23 -65.27
C SER A 573 19.25 -17.05 -63.97
N VAL A 574 20.46 -17.52 -63.65
CA VAL A 574 20.69 -18.28 -62.42
C VAL A 574 20.68 -17.29 -61.26
N LEU A 575 19.47 -16.92 -60.83
CA LEU A 575 19.22 -16.11 -59.66
C LEU A 575 19.60 -16.93 -58.42
N THR A 576 20.29 -16.29 -57.48
CA THR A 576 20.48 -16.83 -56.14
C THR A 576 19.14 -17.00 -55.43
N ILE A 577 19.06 -17.88 -54.43
CA ILE A 577 17.79 -18.17 -53.75
C ILE A 577 17.22 -16.95 -53.02
N GLU A 578 18.09 -16.03 -52.56
CA GLU A 578 17.71 -14.75 -51.97
C GLU A 578 17.10 -13.78 -53.00
N GLU A 579 17.64 -13.74 -54.23
CA GLU A 579 17.07 -12.95 -55.32
C GLU A 579 15.71 -13.49 -55.77
N VAL A 580 15.58 -14.82 -55.88
CA VAL A 580 14.28 -15.49 -56.12
C VAL A 580 13.28 -15.15 -55.02
N TYR A 581 13.73 -15.10 -53.76
CA TYR A 581 12.87 -14.71 -52.65
C TYR A 581 12.48 -13.22 -52.69
N GLN A 582 13.41 -12.34 -53.06
CA GLN A 582 13.12 -10.91 -53.23
C GLN A 582 12.13 -10.67 -54.39
N GLU A 583 12.24 -11.41 -55.49
CA GLU A 583 11.27 -11.37 -56.60
C GLU A 583 9.88 -11.82 -56.17
N LEU A 584 9.79 -12.85 -55.31
CA LEU A 584 8.53 -13.29 -54.71
C LEU A 584 7.88 -12.23 -53.82
N LEU A 585 8.67 -11.53 -53.01
CA LEU A 585 8.18 -10.44 -52.16
C LEU A 585 7.74 -9.24 -52.98
N ASN A 586 8.45 -8.94 -54.07
CA ASN A 586 8.14 -7.84 -55.00
C ASN A 586 6.99 -8.18 -55.98
N GLY A 587 6.45 -9.40 -55.95
CA GLY A 587 5.35 -9.83 -56.81
C GLY A 587 5.75 -10.12 -58.26
N LYS A 588 7.05 -10.21 -58.58
CA LYS A 588 7.55 -10.61 -59.91
C LYS A 588 7.40 -12.11 -60.18
N ARG A 589 7.20 -12.91 -59.12
CA ARG A 589 6.93 -14.36 -59.17
C ARG A 589 5.82 -14.72 -58.19
N ASP A 590 5.02 -15.73 -58.55
CA ASP A 590 3.90 -16.22 -57.73
C ASP A 590 4.31 -17.30 -56.73
N SER A 591 5.31 -18.13 -57.07
CA SER A 591 5.81 -19.22 -56.23
C SER A 591 7.32 -19.42 -56.37
N PHE A 592 7.90 -20.12 -55.39
CA PHE A 592 9.27 -20.63 -55.51
C PHE A 592 9.34 -21.68 -56.65
N PRO A 593 10.51 -21.84 -57.30
CA PRO A 593 10.69 -22.87 -58.32
C PRO A 593 10.24 -24.25 -57.85
N TYR A 594 9.64 -25.03 -58.76
CA TYR A 594 9.19 -26.38 -58.47
C TYR A 594 10.35 -27.23 -57.91
N TYR A 595 10.03 -28.05 -56.91
CA TYR A 595 10.94 -28.98 -56.20
C TYR A 595 12.04 -28.38 -55.33
N VAL A 596 12.19 -27.05 -55.23
CA VAL A 596 13.25 -26.42 -54.42
C VAL A 596 13.22 -26.79 -52.93
N TRP A 597 12.05 -27.16 -52.40
CA TRP A 597 11.86 -27.57 -51.00
C TRP A 597 11.77 -29.09 -50.79
N SER A 598 11.79 -29.88 -51.86
CA SER A 598 11.71 -31.34 -51.79
C SER A 598 13.03 -32.04 -52.15
N GLU A 599 13.83 -31.44 -53.04
CA GLU A 599 15.05 -32.02 -53.62
C GLU A 599 16.33 -31.21 -53.29
N GLY A 600 17.52 -31.80 -53.47
CA GLY A 600 18.82 -31.14 -53.25
C GLY A 600 19.09 -30.70 -51.80
N ASP A 601 19.95 -29.67 -51.64
CA ASP A 601 20.34 -29.08 -50.35
C ASP A 601 19.25 -28.16 -49.74
N LYS A 602 18.00 -28.64 -49.71
CA LYS A 602 16.82 -27.89 -49.23
C LYS A 602 16.98 -27.25 -47.84
N LYS A 603 17.71 -27.89 -46.92
CA LYS A 603 18.00 -27.31 -45.59
C LYS A 603 18.94 -26.11 -45.68
N LEU A 604 19.99 -26.18 -46.50
CA LEU A 604 20.92 -25.07 -46.70
C LEU A 604 20.20 -23.87 -47.34
N LEU A 605 19.39 -24.12 -48.37
CA LEU A 605 18.58 -23.09 -49.02
C LEU A 605 17.55 -22.48 -48.06
N ALA A 606 16.87 -23.30 -47.27
CA ALA A 606 15.92 -22.83 -46.28
C ALA A 606 16.59 -21.98 -45.19
N ARG A 607 17.78 -22.36 -44.70
CA ARG A 607 18.57 -21.56 -43.75
C ARG A 607 18.95 -20.21 -44.33
N ARG A 608 19.41 -20.16 -45.58
CA ARG A 608 19.77 -18.91 -46.26
C ARG A 608 18.60 -17.95 -46.40
N VAL A 609 17.44 -18.45 -46.86
CA VAL A 609 16.21 -17.66 -46.97
C VAL A 609 15.70 -17.20 -45.60
N THR A 610 15.77 -18.06 -44.58
CA THR A 610 15.39 -17.70 -43.20
C THR A 610 16.29 -16.62 -42.63
N LYS A 611 17.61 -16.73 -42.86
CA LYS A 611 18.60 -15.75 -42.44
C LYS A 611 18.35 -14.40 -43.10
N TYR A 612 18.13 -14.40 -44.42
CA TYR A 612 17.82 -13.19 -45.18
C TYR A 612 16.52 -12.52 -44.70
N LEU A 613 15.47 -13.30 -44.40
CA LEU A 613 14.24 -12.76 -43.82
C LEU A 613 14.48 -12.09 -42.46
N ILE A 614 15.20 -12.73 -41.55
CA ILE A 614 15.38 -12.23 -40.18
C ILE A 614 16.38 -11.07 -40.13
N GLU A 615 17.52 -11.19 -40.80
CA GLU A 615 18.64 -10.25 -40.66
C GLU A 615 18.55 -9.08 -41.66
N VAL A 616 17.94 -9.27 -42.84
CA VAL A 616 17.91 -8.23 -43.89
C VAL A 616 16.53 -7.60 -44.02
N ILE A 617 15.48 -8.41 -44.16
CA ILE A 617 14.12 -7.89 -44.40
C ILE A 617 13.47 -7.37 -43.11
N LEU A 618 13.50 -8.18 -42.05
CA LEU A 618 12.90 -7.83 -40.76
C LEU A 618 13.85 -7.02 -39.89
N ASN A 619 15.16 -7.26 -40.03
CA ASN A 619 16.22 -6.66 -39.22
C ASN A 619 15.91 -6.74 -37.72
N TRP A 620 15.50 -7.92 -37.25
CA TRP A 620 15.04 -8.12 -35.88
C TRP A 620 16.16 -8.43 -34.91
N ASP A 621 16.06 -7.85 -33.71
CA ASP A 621 16.87 -8.25 -32.57
C ASP A 621 16.39 -9.55 -31.89
N THR A 622 17.12 -10.01 -30.87
CA THR A 622 16.83 -11.28 -30.18
C THR A 622 15.47 -11.26 -29.46
N GLU A 623 15.02 -10.13 -28.92
CA GLU A 623 13.74 -10.00 -28.22
C GLU A 623 12.57 -9.84 -29.19
N GLU A 624 12.80 -9.16 -30.31
CA GLU A 624 11.85 -9.06 -31.42
C GLU A 624 11.59 -10.43 -32.05
N ILE A 625 12.62 -11.26 -32.23
CA ILE A 625 12.47 -12.66 -32.64
C ILE A 625 11.60 -13.43 -31.63
N LYS A 626 11.89 -13.35 -30.33
CA LYS A 626 11.11 -14.07 -29.29
C LYS A 626 9.63 -13.67 -29.23
N LYS A 627 9.31 -12.40 -29.54
CA LYS A 627 7.93 -11.87 -29.51
C LYS A 627 7.20 -12.04 -30.84
N GLY A 628 7.90 -11.86 -31.95
CA GLY A 628 7.32 -11.76 -33.29
C GLY A 628 7.38 -13.04 -34.10
N TRP A 629 8.34 -13.94 -33.85
CA TRP A 629 8.55 -15.13 -34.67
C TRP A 629 7.45 -16.18 -34.46
N ASN A 630 6.56 -16.32 -35.44
CA ASN A 630 5.46 -17.28 -35.42
C ASN A 630 4.98 -17.63 -36.84
N GLY A 631 4.11 -18.63 -36.95
CA GLY A 631 3.57 -19.08 -38.23
C GLY A 631 2.83 -18.01 -39.03
N LYS A 632 2.25 -16.98 -38.39
CA LYS A 632 1.59 -15.87 -39.11
C LYS A 632 2.60 -15.00 -39.84
N VAL A 633 3.74 -14.69 -39.21
CA VAL A 633 4.84 -13.95 -39.83
C VAL A 633 5.43 -14.76 -40.98
N ILE A 634 5.68 -16.04 -40.77
CA ILE A 634 6.23 -16.93 -41.82
C ILE A 634 5.26 -17.03 -43.01
N LYS A 635 3.95 -17.10 -42.77
CA LYS A 635 2.92 -17.07 -43.83
C LYS A 635 2.83 -15.70 -44.53
N LYS A 636 2.90 -14.59 -43.77
CA LYS A 636 2.90 -13.22 -44.31
C LYS A 636 4.02 -13.02 -45.33
N TYR A 637 5.21 -13.58 -45.05
CA TYR A 637 6.38 -13.47 -45.92
C TYR A 637 6.53 -14.64 -46.90
N LYS A 638 5.40 -15.29 -47.28
CA LYS A 638 5.31 -16.32 -48.33
C LYS A 638 6.18 -17.57 -48.11
N LEU A 639 6.61 -17.86 -46.88
CA LEU A 639 7.44 -19.04 -46.55
C LEU A 639 6.64 -20.25 -46.05
N ASN A 640 5.31 -20.24 -46.20
CA ASN A 640 4.44 -21.32 -45.71
C ASN A 640 4.75 -22.70 -46.35
N GLY A 641 5.06 -22.73 -47.65
CA GLY A 641 5.43 -23.98 -48.32
C GLY A 641 6.76 -24.56 -47.80
N MET A 642 7.74 -23.70 -47.56
CA MET A 642 9.06 -24.09 -47.06
C MET A 642 8.99 -24.65 -45.65
N ILE A 643 8.30 -23.98 -44.72
CA ILE A 643 8.21 -24.44 -43.32
C ILE A 643 7.48 -25.80 -43.23
N SER A 644 6.43 -26.00 -44.03
CA SER A 644 5.68 -27.27 -44.06
C SER A 644 6.54 -28.43 -44.59
N LEU A 645 7.29 -28.23 -45.67
CA LEU A 645 8.06 -29.28 -46.33
C LEU A 645 9.42 -29.58 -45.70
N VAL A 646 10.11 -28.57 -45.15
CA VAL A 646 11.47 -28.71 -44.61
C VAL A 646 11.46 -28.92 -43.09
N TYR A 647 10.54 -28.29 -42.37
CA TYR A 647 10.53 -28.25 -40.90
C TYR A 647 9.23 -28.83 -40.28
N ASN A 648 8.46 -29.60 -41.05
CA ASN A 648 7.19 -30.21 -40.62
C ASN A 648 6.22 -29.20 -39.98
N GLY A 649 6.23 -27.96 -40.48
CA GLY A 649 5.37 -26.89 -39.97
C GLY A 649 5.79 -26.31 -38.62
N SER A 650 7.00 -26.59 -38.12
CA SER A 650 7.51 -26.07 -36.84
C SER A 650 8.29 -24.76 -37.00
N PRO A 651 7.77 -23.61 -36.52
CA PRO A 651 8.50 -22.34 -36.57
C PRO A 651 9.76 -22.35 -35.71
N TYR A 652 9.77 -23.15 -34.63
CA TYR A 652 10.94 -23.31 -33.78
C TYR A 652 12.04 -24.11 -34.48
N ALA A 653 11.71 -25.24 -35.12
CA ALA A 653 12.72 -26.07 -35.80
C ALA A 653 13.44 -25.26 -36.89
N MET A 654 12.70 -24.43 -37.61
CA MET A 654 13.24 -23.47 -38.59
C MET A 654 14.20 -22.44 -37.96
N LEU A 655 13.85 -21.92 -36.77
CA LEU A 655 14.70 -20.94 -36.06
C LEU A 655 15.93 -21.60 -35.43
N ASN A 656 15.79 -22.79 -34.85
CA ASN A 656 16.87 -23.54 -34.21
C ASN A 656 17.88 -24.09 -35.24
N ASP A 657 17.44 -24.41 -36.46
CA ASP A 657 18.36 -24.78 -37.54
C ASP A 657 19.23 -23.60 -38.00
N LEU A 658 18.70 -22.37 -37.96
CA LEU A 658 19.45 -21.14 -38.23
C LEU A 658 20.36 -20.74 -37.06
N TYR A 659 19.83 -20.78 -35.83
CA TYR A 659 20.53 -20.42 -34.59
C TYR A 659 20.50 -21.58 -33.58
N PRO A 660 21.37 -22.59 -33.75
CA PRO A 660 21.38 -23.78 -32.90
C PRO A 660 21.50 -23.44 -31.41
N ASN A 661 20.57 -23.97 -30.61
CA ASN A 661 20.53 -23.86 -29.15
C ASN A 661 20.50 -22.43 -28.59
N ARG A 662 20.25 -21.42 -29.44
CA ARG A 662 20.20 -20.02 -29.01
C ARG A 662 18.89 -19.66 -28.30
N PHE A 663 17.79 -20.34 -28.66
CA PHE A 663 16.46 -20.10 -28.12
C PHE A 663 15.88 -21.39 -27.56
N LYS A 664 15.18 -21.33 -26.43
CA LYS A 664 14.36 -22.45 -25.96
C LYS A 664 12.96 -22.37 -26.58
N GLU A 665 12.32 -23.52 -26.80
CA GLU A 665 11.00 -23.62 -27.45
C GLU A 665 9.92 -22.78 -26.78
N TRP A 666 9.95 -22.70 -25.44
CA TRP A 666 9.01 -21.91 -24.63
C TRP A 666 9.31 -20.40 -24.55
N GLU A 667 10.43 -19.94 -25.09
CA GLU A 667 10.74 -18.50 -25.15
C GLU A 667 9.99 -17.78 -26.28
N LEU A 668 9.60 -18.51 -27.33
CA LEU A 668 8.85 -17.97 -28.48
C LEU A 668 7.41 -17.60 -28.12
N SER A 669 6.70 -16.89 -29.01
CA SER A 669 5.35 -16.40 -28.74
C SER A 669 4.29 -17.50 -28.64
N TYR A 670 4.54 -18.66 -29.28
CA TYR A 670 3.65 -19.82 -29.26
C TYR A 670 4.46 -21.11 -29.15
N THR A 671 4.10 -21.97 -28.20
CA THR A 671 4.55 -23.36 -28.15
C THR A 671 3.66 -24.23 -29.04
N PRO A 672 4.19 -25.25 -29.75
CA PRO A 672 3.38 -26.16 -30.54
C PRO A 672 2.25 -26.85 -29.75
N THR A 673 1.21 -27.31 -30.45
CA THR A 673 0.16 -28.15 -29.86
C THR A 673 0.78 -29.43 -29.26
N ASN A 674 0.36 -29.82 -28.06
CA ASN A 674 0.91 -30.97 -27.29
C ASN A 674 2.40 -30.84 -26.91
N PHE A 675 2.96 -29.63 -26.91
CA PHE A 675 4.35 -29.40 -26.52
C PHE A 675 4.64 -29.70 -25.03
N TRP A 676 3.71 -29.33 -24.13
CA TRP A 676 3.93 -29.38 -22.69
C TRP A 676 3.77 -30.80 -22.14
N THR A 677 4.87 -31.38 -21.64
CA THR A 677 4.87 -32.53 -20.73
C THR A 677 5.18 -32.04 -19.30
N LYS A 678 4.97 -32.88 -18.28
CA LYS A 678 5.32 -32.53 -16.89
C LYS A 678 6.81 -32.19 -16.76
N GLU A 679 7.68 -32.98 -17.39
CA GLU A 679 9.12 -32.81 -17.35
C GLU A 679 9.54 -31.48 -17.99
N LYS A 680 9.03 -31.17 -19.19
CA LYS A 680 9.32 -29.91 -19.88
C LYS A 680 8.78 -28.69 -19.14
N ALA A 681 7.61 -28.81 -18.52
CA ALA A 681 7.03 -27.74 -17.71
C ALA A 681 7.89 -27.43 -16.47
N LEU A 682 8.39 -28.48 -15.81
CA LEU A 682 9.28 -28.33 -14.65
C LEU A 682 10.68 -27.85 -15.04
N GLU A 683 11.23 -28.28 -16.18
CA GLU A 683 12.49 -27.78 -16.72
C GLU A 683 12.38 -26.28 -17.03
N ALA A 684 11.32 -25.85 -17.74
CA ALA A 684 11.09 -24.45 -18.05
C ALA A 684 10.91 -23.59 -16.79
N LEU A 685 10.24 -24.14 -15.77
CA LEU A 685 10.09 -23.48 -14.47
C LEU A 685 11.44 -23.35 -13.74
N ARG A 686 12.22 -24.43 -13.65
CA ARG A 686 13.55 -24.46 -13.03
C ARG A 686 14.48 -23.45 -13.69
N TRP A 687 14.57 -23.50 -15.03
CA TRP A 687 15.37 -22.57 -15.81
C TRP A 687 14.96 -21.11 -15.57
N THR A 688 13.66 -20.84 -15.48
CA THR A 688 13.18 -19.47 -15.22
C THR A 688 13.57 -18.97 -13.83
N ILE A 689 13.49 -19.83 -12.82
CA ILE A 689 13.81 -19.48 -11.42
C ILE A 689 15.33 -19.38 -11.20
N GLU A 690 16.08 -20.41 -11.61
CA GLU A 690 17.49 -20.58 -11.27
C GLU A 690 18.43 -19.86 -12.24
N GLU A 691 18.13 -19.88 -13.54
CA GLU A 691 19.03 -19.34 -14.56
C GLU A 691 18.63 -17.94 -15.02
N LYS A 692 17.34 -17.74 -15.36
CA LYS A 692 16.85 -16.47 -15.92
C LYS A 692 16.71 -15.37 -14.88
N GLU A 693 15.97 -15.61 -13.80
CA GLU A 693 15.72 -14.60 -12.76
C GLU A 693 16.66 -14.74 -11.54
N LYS A 694 17.34 -15.88 -11.37
CA LYS A 694 18.27 -16.17 -10.25
C LYS A 694 17.67 -15.83 -8.88
N LEU A 695 16.42 -16.25 -8.65
CA LEU A 695 15.66 -15.89 -7.47
C LEU A 695 16.13 -16.68 -6.24
N THR A 696 16.28 -16.02 -5.10
CA THR A 696 16.41 -16.68 -3.80
C THR A 696 15.05 -17.18 -3.30
N ASP A 697 15.03 -18.13 -2.37
CA ASP A 697 13.79 -18.67 -1.80
C ASP A 697 12.88 -17.58 -1.20
N GLU A 698 13.46 -16.57 -0.54
CA GLU A 698 12.72 -15.45 0.03
C GLU A 698 12.08 -14.56 -1.07
N GLN A 699 12.82 -14.32 -2.15
CA GLN A 699 12.31 -13.55 -3.29
C GLN A 699 11.22 -14.34 -4.02
N LEU A 700 11.43 -15.64 -4.21
CA LEU A 700 10.49 -16.55 -4.86
C LEU A 700 9.16 -16.59 -4.10
N GLY A 701 9.17 -16.76 -2.77
CA GLY A 701 7.94 -16.73 -1.96
C GLY A 701 7.16 -15.40 -2.00
N LYS A 702 7.81 -14.30 -2.38
CA LYS A 702 7.17 -12.98 -2.54
C LYS A 702 6.58 -12.78 -3.94
N VAL A 703 7.29 -13.19 -5.00
CA VAL A 703 6.91 -12.89 -6.39
C VAL A 703 6.12 -14.00 -7.07
N TYR A 704 6.39 -15.26 -6.70
CA TYR A 704 5.82 -16.44 -7.35
C TYR A 704 4.31 -16.50 -7.13
N SER A 705 3.57 -16.50 -8.24
CA SER A 705 2.12 -16.40 -8.28
C SER A 705 1.60 -16.75 -9.67
N GLN A 706 0.29 -16.89 -9.84
CA GLN A 706 -0.33 -17.04 -11.17
C GLN A 706 0.08 -15.91 -12.13
N LYS A 707 0.18 -14.66 -11.63
CA LYS A 707 0.62 -13.51 -12.44
C LYS A 707 2.08 -13.65 -12.89
N TRP A 708 2.94 -14.17 -12.01
CA TRP A 708 4.32 -14.45 -12.36
C TRP A 708 4.39 -15.55 -13.44
N LEU A 709 3.63 -16.63 -13.29
CA LEU A 709 3.54 -17.67 -14.34
C LEU A 709 3.03 -17.12 -15.68
N VAL A 710 2.06 -16.21 -15.69
CA VAL A 710 1.60 -15.53 -16.93
C VAL A 710 2.71 -14.68 -17.55
N LYS A 711 3.42 -13.86 -16.76
CA LYS A 711 4.56 -13.05 -17.21
C LYS A 711 5.63 -13.92 -17.89
N HIS A 712 5.85 -15.12 -17.37
CA HIS A 712 6.87 -16.05 -17.86
C HIS A 712 6.33 -17.10 -18.84
N LYS A 713 5.10 -16.94 -19.35
CA LYS A 713 4.46 -17.87 -20.30
C LYS A 713 4.31 -19.32 -19.79
N LEU A 714 4.32 -19.51 -18.47
CA LEU A 714 4.15 -20.80 -17.79
C LEU A 714 2.70 -21.03 -17.29
N ALA A 715 1.77 -20.14 -17.60
CA ALA A 715 0.37 -20.27 -17.22
C ALA A 715 -0.32 -21.47 -17.90
N SER A 716 -0.03 -21.72 -19.18
CA SER A 716 -0.59 -22.85 -19.94
C SER A 716 -0.19 -24.22 -19.39
N PRO A 717 1.10 -24.54 -19.14
CA PRO A 717 1.46 -25.81 -18.53
C PRO A 717 0.93 -25.95 -17.09
N CYS A 718 0.89 -24.86 -16.31
CA CYS A 718 0.28 -24.87 -14.98
C CYS A 718 -1.23 -25.23 -15.03
N TYR A 719 -1.96 -24.66 -15.99
CA TYR A 719 -3.38 -24.97 -16.22
C TYR A 719 -3.59 -26.45 -16.60
N LEU A 720 -2.85 -26.92 -17.61
CA LEU A 720 -3.06 -28.25 -18.22
C LEU A 720 -2.60 -29.40 -17.31
N LEU A 721 -1.48 -29.24 -16.60
CA LEU A 721 -0.81 -30.36 -15.91
C LEU A 721 -0.94 -30.29 -14.38
N PHE A 722 -1.28 -29.12 -13.83
CA PHE A 722 -1.29 -28.86 -12.39
C PHE A 722 -2.61 -28.23 -11.91
N ASN A 723 -3.70 -28.41 -12.66
CA ASN A 723 -5.05 -27.91 -12.32
C ASN A 723 -5.09 -26.41 -11.99
N SER A 724 -4.26 -25.60 -12.65
CA SER A 724 -4.12 -24.17 -12.36
C SER A 724 -3.66 -23.86 -10.94
N SER A 725 -2.92 -24.77 -10.31
CA SER A 725 -2.30 -24.56 -9.01
C SER A 725 -0.80 -24.22 -9.18
N PRO A 726 -0.42 -22.94 -9.03
CA PRO A 726 0.98 -22.54 -8.98
C PRO A 726 1.77 -23.30 -7.92
N TYR A 727 1.15 -23.54 -6.76
CA TYR A 727 1.76 -24.27 -5.66
C TYR A 727 2.04 -25.72 -6.05
N ALA A 728 1.08 -26.43 -6.64
CA ALA A 728 1.29 -27.83 -7.04
C ALA A 728 2.46 -27.95 -8.03
N MET A 729 2.55 -27.02 -9.00
CA MET A 729 3.66 -26.98 -9.94
C MET A 729 5.01 -26.68 -9.28
N LEU A 730 5.05 -25.78 -8.28
CA LEU A 730 6.28 -25.45 -7.55
C LEU A 730 6.69 -26.57 -6.59
N ASN A 731 5.74 -27.18 -5.90
CA ASN A 731 5.98 -28.28 -4.97
C ASN A 731 6.42 -29.55 -5.70
N GLU A 732 5.97 -29.77 -6.94
CA GLU A 732 6.50 -30.86 -7.77
C GLU A 732 7.97 -30.62 -8.13
N LEU A 733 8.36 -29.37 -8.40
CA LEU A 733 9.76 -29.01 -8.70
C LEU A 733 10.66 -29.06 -7.45
N TYR A 734 10.15 -28.55 -6.33
CA TYR A 734 10.85 -28.50 -5.04
C TYR A 734 9.97 -29.11 -3.93
N PRO A 735 9.93 -30.46 -3.81
CA PRO A 735 9.08 -31.15 -2.86
C PRO A 735 9.30 -30.68 -1.42
N ASN A 736 8.22 -30.27 -0.77
CA ASN A 736 8.18 -29.84 0.64
C ASN A 736 9.11 -28.67 1.01
N ARG A 737 9.70 -27.98 0.03
CA ARG A 737 10.57 -26.82 0.26
C ARG A 737 9.79 -25.57 0.68
N PHE A 738 8.56 -25.43 0.20
CA PHE A 738 7.66 -24.32 0.50
C PHE A 738 6.34 -24.87 1.01
N LYS A 739 5.74 -24.22 2.01
CA LYS A 739 4.33 -24.45 2.36
C LYS A 739 3.41 -23.60 1.49
N GLU A 740 2.21 -24.09 1.23
CA GLU A 740 1.24 -23.41 0.35
C GLU A 740 0.87 -22.00 0.83
N TRP A 741 0.82 -21.79 2.15
CA TRP A 741 0.57 -20.48 2.77
C TRP A 741 1.76 -19.52 2.76
N GLU A 742 2.95 -19.97 2.39
CA GLU A 742 4.12 -19.10 2.26
C GLU A 742 4.13 -18.32 0.95
N LEU A 743 3.41 -18.79 -0.07
CA LEU A 743 3.31 -18.12 -1.37
C LEU A 743 2.40 -16.89 -1.32
N ASN A 744 2.51 -16.03 -2.33
CA ASN A 744 1.79 -14.74 -2.38
C ASN A 744 0.27 -14.89 -2.53
N TYR A 745 -0.21 -16.07 -2.90
CA TYR A 745 -1.63 -16.34 -3.10
C TYR A 745 -1.96 -17.77 -2.68
N THR A 746 -2.81 -17.91 -1.67
CA THR A 746 -3.47 -19.16 -1.32
C THR A 746 -4.79 -19.27 -2.11
N PRO A 747 -5.12 -20.42 -2.72
CA PRO A 747 -6.37 -20.61 -3.45
C PRO A 747 -7.62 -20.25 -2.64
N THR A 748 -8.70 -19.91 -3.34
CA THR A 748 -10.02 -19.72 -2.72
C THR A 748 -10.43 -21.01 -2.00
N ASN A 749 -10.92 -20.89 -0.75
CA ASN A 749 -11.26 -22.00 0.15
C ASN A 749 -10.07 -22.85 0.66
N PHE A 750 -8.82 -22.42 0.45
CA PHE A 750 -7.65 -23.10 1.02
C PHE A 750 -7.68 -23.16 2.55
N TRP A 751 -8.01 -22.03 3.19
CA TRP A 751 -8.00 -21.90 4.64
C TRP A 751 -9.19 -22.62 5.28
N THR A 752 -8.88 -23.63 6.08
CA THR A 752 -9.75 -24.17 7.15
C THR A 752 -9.26 -23.68 8.51
N LYS A 753 -10.04 -23.91 9.56
CA LYS A 753 -9.66 -23.52 10.93
C LYS A 753 -8.39 -24.27 11.38
N GLU A 754 -8.31 -25.55 11.04
CA GLU A 754 -7.20 -26.45 11.39
C GLU A 754 -5.91 -26.04 10.66
N LYS A 755 -5.99 -25.81 9.33
CA LYS A 755 -4.85 -25.34 8.53
C LYS A 755 -4.32 -23.99 9.00
N ALA A 756 -5.21 -23.10 9.46
CA ALA A 756 -4.81 -21.81 10.00
C ALA A 756 -4.03 -21.95 11.31
N LEU A 757 -4.45 -22.86 12.21
CA LEU A 757 -3.73 -23.18 13.44
C LEU A 757 -2.40 -23.89 13.16
N GLU A 758 -2.37 -24.79 12.18
CA GLU A 758 -1.14 -25.46 11.73
C GLU A 758 -0.12 -24.44 11.18
N ALA A 759 -0.56 -23.54 10.29
CA ALA A 759 0.29 -22.48 9.75
C ALA A 759 0.82 -21.55 10.86
N LEU A 760 -0.01 -21.25 11.86
CA LEU A 760 0.39 -20.46 13.02
C LEU A 760 1.43 -21.18 13.87
N ARG A 761 1.18 -22.45 14.22
CA ARG A 761 2.10 -23.29 14.98
C ARG A 761 3.45 -23.40 14.28
N TRP A 762 3.43 -23.76 13.00
CA TRP A 762 4.63 -23.89 12.18
C TRP A 762 5.43 -22.58 12.13
N THR A 763 4.75 -21.43 11.99
CA THR A 763 5.42 -20.12 11.95
C THR A 763 6.10 -19.80 13.29
N ILE A 764 5.44 -20.10 14.41
CA ILE A 764 5.95 -19.81 15.76
C ILE A 764 7.07 -20.78 16.15
N GLU A 765 6.85 -22.08 15.98
CA GLU A 765 7.71 -23.13 16.53
C GLU A 765 8.85 -23.53 15.60
N GLU A 766 8.60 -23.62 14.29
CA GLU A 766 9.60 -24.12 13.33
C GLU A 766 10.31 -22.98 12.60
N LYS A 767 9.54 -22.03 12.06
CA LYS A 767 10.10 -20.96 11.21
C LYS A 767 10.85 -19.90 12.01
N GLU A 768 10.22 -19.33 13.04
CA GLU A 768 10.80 -18.25 13.84
C GLU A 768 11.35 -18.71 15.20
N GLN A 769 11.02 -19.94 15.63
CA GLN A 769 11.47 -20.53 16.90
C GLN A 769 11.28 -19.58 18.09
N LEU A 770 10.13 -18.92 18.15
CA LEU A 770 9.86 -17.88 19.14
C LEU A 770 9.60 -18.50 20.51
N THR A 771 10.36 -18.04 21.51
CA THR A 771 10.01 -18.25 22.92
C THR A 771 8.71 -17.50 23.27
N GLY A 772 8.02 -17.93 24.34
CA GLY A 772 6.76 -17.27 24.77
C GLY A 772 6.91 -15.76 25.02
N GLU A 773 8.03 -15.32 25.60
CA GLU A 773 8.29 -13.90 25.82
C GLU A 773 8.55 -13.11 24.52
N GLN A 774 9.25 -13.71 23.56
CA GLN A 774 9.50 -13.10 22.26
C GLN A 774 8.19 -13.01 21.47
N LEU A 775 7.37 -14.06 21.51
CA LEU A 775 6.06 -14.11 20.89
C LEU A 775 5.17 -12.96 21.39
N LEU A 776 5.04 -12.76 22.71
CA LEU A 776 4.24 -11.66 23.27
C LEU A 776 4.70 -10.26 22.83
N LYS A 777 5.98 -10.08 22.45
CA LYS A 777 6.52 -8.79 21.97
C LYS A 777 6.18 -8.50 20.50
N VAL A 778 6.14 -9.52 19.66
CA VAL A 778 5.94 -9.39 18.20
C VAL A 778 4.50 -9.66 17.78
N TYR A 779 3.82 -10.61 18.43
CA TYR A 779 2.51 -11.11 18.06
C TYR A 779 1.43 -10.02 18.11
N SER A 780 0.89 -9.71 16.93
CA SER A 780 -0.07 -8.63 16.70
C SER A 780 -0.74 -8.82 15.34
N ASP A 781 -1.80 -8.05 15.05
CA ASP A 781 -2.42 -8.03 13.71
C ASP A 781 -1.41 -7.77 12.59
N LYS A 782 -0.45 -6.88 12.85
CA LYS A 782 0.63 -6.57 11.90
C LYS A 782 1.54 -7.77 11.65
N TRP A 783 1.95 -8.46 12.71
CA TRP A 783 2.77 -9.66 12.57
C TRP A 783 2.00 -10.77 11.84
N LEU A 784 0.72 -10.99 12.17
CA LEU A 784 -0.13 -11.93 11.42
C LEU A 784 -0.30 -11.53 9.95
N GLN A 785 -0.35 -10.24 9.64
CA GLN A 785 -0.40 -9.74 8.26
C GLN A 785 0.91 -9.99 7.52
N GLU A 786 2.05 -9.69 8.14
CA GLU A 786 3.39 -9.97 7.60
C GLU A 786 3.60 -11.46 7.34
N LYS A 787 3.08 -12.32 8.21
CA LYS A 787 3.11 -13.79 8.07
C LYS A 787 1.99 -14.36 7.21
N ARG A 788 1.09 -13.51 6.66
CA ARG A 788 -0.03 -13.89 5.79
C ARG A 788 -1.08 -14.80 6.46
N ILE A 789 -1.19 -14.76 7.79
CA ILE A 789 -2.15 -15.52 8.62
C ILE A 789 -3.33 -14.64 9.08
N LEU A 790 -3.28 -13.32 8.82
CA LEU A 790 -4.37 -12.41 9.22
C LEU A 790 -5.71 -12.75 8.55
N THR A 791 -5.71 -13.17 7.28
CA THR A 791 -6.95 -13.51 6.55
C THR A 791 -7.72 -14.66 7.21
N PRO A 792 -7.12 -15.84 7.49
CA PRO A 792 -7.83 -16.88 8.24
C PRO A 792 -8.15 -16.47 9.68
N CYS A 793 -7.29 -15.67 10.35
CA CYS A 793 -7.61 -15.10 11.66
C CYS A 793 -8.93 -14.30 11.63
N CYS A 794 -9.10 -13.47 10.60
CA CYS A 794 -10.32 -12.69 10.39
C CYS A 794 -11.55 -13.55 10.09
N LYS A 795 -11.37 -14.61 9.29
CA LYS A 795 -12.47 -15.49 8.88
C LYS A 795 -13.04 -16.32 10.04
N TYR A 796 -12.17 -16.86 10.91
CA TYR A 796 -12.58 -17.84 11.93
C TYR A 796 -12.55 -17.32 13.36
N TRP A 797 -11.85 -16.22 13.64
CA TRP A 797 -11.70 -15.66 14.98
C TRP A 797 -12.10 -14.18 15.06
N ASN A 798 -12.95 -13.69 14.14
CA ASN A 798 -13.43 -12.30 14.12
C ASN A 798 -12.31 -11.25 14.18
N CYS A 799 -11.19 -11.53 13.53
CA CYS A 799 -9.96 -10.72 13.57
C CYS A 799 -9.43 -10.51 15.00
N SER A 800 -9.56 -11.52 15.87
CA SER A 800 -8.97 -11.53 17.21
C SER A 800 -7.71 -12.37 17.22
N PRO A 801 -6.49 -11.76 17.17
CA PRO A 801 -5.23 -12.49 17.31
C PRO A 801 -5.18 -13.31 18.59
N TYR A 802 -5.76 -12.78 19.67
CA TYR A 802 -5.84 -13.47 20.95
C TYR A 802 -6.67 -14.74 20.86
N ALA A 803 -7.87 -14.68 20.26
CA ALA A 803 -8.73 -15.86 20.20
C ALA A 803 -8.07 -16.98 19.38
N MET A 804 -7.37 -16.63 18.29
CA MET A 804 -6.60 -17.59 17.51
C MET A 804 -5.41 -18.17 18.29
N LEU A 805 -4.66 -17.33 19.01
CA LEU A 805 -3.51 -17.78 19.82
C LEU A 805 -3.94 -18.63 21.01
N ASN A 806 -5.02 -18.25 21.69
CA ASN A 806 -5.59 -19.00 22.80
C ASN A 806 -6.20 -20.33 22.34
N GLU A 807 -6.68 -20.43 21.11
CA GLU A 807 -7.09 -21.72 20.57
C GLU A 807 -5.88 -22.63 20.27
N LEU A 808 -4.77 -22.07 19.79
CA LEU A 808 -3.53 -22.83 19.57
C LEU A 808 -2.86 -23.25 20.89
N TYR A 809 -2.80 -22.34 21.87
CA TYR A 809 -2.25 -22.57 23.20
C TYR A 809 -3.27 -22.22 24.29
N PRO A 810 -4.23 -23.13 24.57
CA PRO A 810 -5.30 -22.90 25.54
C PRO A 810 -4.77 -22.44 26.90
N ASN A 811 -5.26 -21.29 27.36
CA ASN A 811 -5.00 -20.71 28.68
C ASN A 811 -3.51 -20.44 28.99
N ARG A 812 -2.63 -20.50 27.99
CA ARG A 812 -1.19 -20.24 28.16
C ARG A 812 -0.88 -18.75 28.27
N PHE A 813 -1.65 -17.91 27.57
CA PHE A 813 -1.49 -16.47 27.55
C PHE A 813 -2.81 -15.80 27.91
N LYS A 814 -2.74 -14.70 28.66
CA LYS A 814 -3.89 -13.84 28.93
C LYS A 814 -4.02 -12.77 27.85
N GLN A 815 -5.24 -12.32 27.60
CA GLN A 815 -5.54 -11.35 26.54
C GLN A 815 -4.78 -10.04 26.69
N TRP A 816 -4.55 -9.59 27.93
CA TRP A 816 -3.85 -8.35 28.26
C TRP A 816 -2.32 -8.45 28.19
N GLU A 817 -1.75 -9.65 28.04
CA GLU A 817 -0.31 -9.84 27.88
C GLU A 817 0.15 -9.51 26.45
N LEU A 818 -0.76 -9.58 25.48
CA LEU A 818 -0.48 -9.20 24.09
C LEU A 818 -0.20 -7.70 23.94
N LYS A 819 0.48 -7.36 22.84
CA LYS A 819 0.88 -5.97 22.53
C LYS A 819 -0.30 -5.00 22.48
N ASN A 820 -1.42 -5.45 21.91
CA ASN A 820 -2.63 -4.66 21.76
C ASN A 820 -3.82 -5.46 22.30
N VAL A 821 -4.73 -4.77 22.98
CA VAL A 821 -6.05 -5.29 23.35
C VAL A 821 -7.13 -4.59 22.52
N PRO A 822 -8.30 -5.21 22.28
CA PRO A 822 -9.42 -4.57 21.57
C PRO A 822 -9.84 -3.23 22.21
N SER A 823 -10.41 -2.32 21.40
CA SER A 823 -10.78 -0.96 21.85
C SER A 823 -11.74 -0.93 23.04
N ASN A 824 -12.61 -1.94 23.16
CA ASN A 824 -13.60 -2.06 24.24
C ASN A 824 -13.21 -3.12 25.27
N PHE A 825 -11.94 -3.51 25.32
CA PHE A 825 -11.46 -4.57 26.22
C PHE A 825 -11.52 -4.15 27.70
N TRP A 826 -11.14 -2.91 28.00
CA TRP A 826 -11.04 -2.41 29.37
C TRP A 826 -12.43 -2.11 29.95
N THR A 827 -12.78 -2.83 31.01
CA THR A 827 -13.79 -2.41 31.99
C THR A 827 -13.09 -2.05 33.30
N LYS A 828 -13.80 -1.42 34.24
CA LYS A 828 -13.25 -1.07 35.54
C LYS A 828 -12.78 -2.32 36.30
N GLU A 829 -13.59 -3.38 36.26
CA GLU A 829 -13.35 -4.68 36.92
C GLU A 829 -12.13 -5.38 36.31
N LYS A 830 -12.05 -5.45 34.98
CA LYS A 830 -10.90 -6.05 34.28
C LYS A 830 -9.60 -5.31 34.57
N ALA A 831 -9.64 -3.98 34.66
CA ALA A 831 -8.46 -3.20 34.99
C ALA A 831 -7.95 -3.52 36.41
N LEU A 832 -8.86 -3.74 37.37
CA LEU A 832 -8.51 -4.16 38.73
C LEU A 832 -8.02 -5.61 38.78
N GLU A 833 -8.62 -6.51 38.00
CA GLU A 833 -8.15 -7.90 37.85
C GLU A 833 -6.71 -7.94 37.31
N VAL A 834 -6.42 -7.19 36.24
CA VAL A 834 -5.07 -7.12 35.66
C VAL A 834 -4.08 -6.49 36.63
N LEU A 835 -4.50 -5.46 37.39
CA LEU A 835 -3.66 -4.86 38.41
C LEU A 835 -3.32 -5.86 39.53
N ARG A 836 -4.32 -6.61 40.03
CA ARG A 836 -4.14 -7.67 41.02
C ARG A 836 -3.16 -8.73 40.53
N TRP A 837 -3.43 -9.28 39.34
CA TRP A 837 -2.56 -10.27 38.71
C TRP A 837 -1.12 -9.77 38.55
N THR A 838 -0.95 -8.50 38.16
CA THR A 838 0.38 -7.89 38.00
C THR A 838 1.14 -7.80 39.33
N ILE A 839 0.46 -7.42 40.41
CA ILE A 839 1.06 -7.26 41.74
C ILE A 839 1.33 -8.62 42.38
N GLU A 840 0.34 -9.51 42.39
CA GLU A 840 0.34 -10.75 43.18
C GLU A 840 1.01 -11.92 42.45
N GLU A 841 0.81 -12.05 41.15
CA GLU A 841 1.29 -13.22 40.39
C GLU A 841 2.54 -12.90 39.55
N LYS A 842 2.50 -11.82 38.77
CA LYS A 842 3.56 -11.48 37.81
C LYS A 842 4.82 -10.94 38.49
N GLU A 843 4.69 -9.88 39.30
CA GLU A 843 5.84 -9.25 39.97
C GLU A 843 6.00 -9.68 41.43
N LYS A 844 4.99 -10.33 42.03
CA LYS A 844 4.99 -10.82 43.43
C LYS A 844 5.49 -9.76 44.43
N LEU A 845 5.00 -8.53 44.30
CA LEU A 845 5.48 -7.39 45.06
C LEU A 845 4.97 -7.45 46.51
N THR A 846 5.87 -7.26 47.48
CA THR A 846 5.47 -7.02 48.87
C THR A 846 4.95 -5.59 49.03
N ASP A 847 4.19 -5.33 50.10
CA ASP A 847 3.63 -4.00 50.39
C ASP A 847 4.71 -2.91 50.44
N GLU A 848 5.88 -3.20 50.99
CA GLU A 848 7.01 -2.26 51.06
C GLU A 848 7.69 -2.03 49.70
N GLN A 849 7.71 -3.04 48.83
CA GLN A 849 8.19 -2.87 47.45
C GLN A 849 7.18 -2.06 46.64
N LEU A 850 5.88 -2.38 46.77
CA LEU A 850 4.79 -1.70 46.09
C LEU A 850 4.76 -0.21 46.42
N LYS A 851 4.87 0.17 47.70
CA LYS A 851 4.97 1.58 48.14
C LYS A 851 6.15 2.34 47.49
N LYS A 852 7.22 1.65 47.12
CA LYS A 852 8.39 2.26 46.47
C LYS A 852 8.21 2.40 44.95
N VAL A 853 7.73 1.36 44.27
CA VAL A 853 7.68 1.31 42.80
C VAL A 853 6.37 1.83 42.21
N TYR A 854 5.25 1.73 42.93
CA TYR A 854 3.92 1.98 42.39
C TYR A 854 3.66 3.49 42.21
N ASN A 855 3.67 3.93 40.96
CA ASN A 855 3.40 5.31 40.54
C ASN A 855 2.90 5.33 39.07
N ILE A 856 2.54 6.50 38.54
CA ILE A 856 2.05 6.65 37.15
C ILE A 856 3.01 6.01 36.12
N ALA A 857 4.33 6.14 36.32
CA ALA A 857 5.31 5.58 35.40
C ALA A 857 5.33 4.05 35.44
N TRP A 858 5.20 3.44 36.63
CA TRP A 858 5.06 1.99 36.78
C TRP A 858 3.75 1.50 36.17
N VAL A 859 2.61 2.16 36.44
CA VAL A 859 1.31 1.80 35.84
C VAL A 859 1.36 1.88 34.30
N LYS A 860 2.05 2.90 33.75
CA LYS A 860 2.31 3.03 32.31
C LYS A 860 3.20 1.90 31.78
N LYS A 861 4.25 1.50 32.50
CA LYS A 861 5.10 0.36 32.15
C LYS A 861 4.29 -0.94 32.06
N GLN A 862 3.32 -1.12 32.96
CA GLN A 862 2.39 -2.25 32.96
C GLN A 862 1.22 -2.10 31.97
N ARG A 863 1.23 -1.07 31.11
CA ARG A 863 0.21 -0.81 30.07
C ARG A 863 -1.21 -0.55 30.61
N LEU A 864 -1.34 -0.14 31.86
CA LEU A 864 -2.61 0.18 32.51
C LEU A 864 -2.97 1.68 32.46
N ILE A 865 -2.27 2.48 31.66
CA ILE A 865 -2.49 3.93 31.60
C ILE A 865 -3.86 4.32 31.03
N THR A 866 -4.37 3.57 30.05
CA THR A 866 -5.67 3.82 29.42
C THR A 866 -6.82 3.65 30.43
N PRO A 867 -6.98 2.49 31.10
CA PRO A 867 -8.02 2.36 32.13
C PRO A 867 -7.80 3.32 33.31
N LEU A 868 -6.54 3.61 33.70
CA LEU A 868 -6.24 4.60 34.73
C LEU A 868 -6.81 5.99 34.41
N MET A 869 -6.65 6.43 33.17
CA MET A 869 -7.18 7.71 32.70
C MET A 869 -8.71 7.70 32.67
N THR A 870 -9.31 6.63 32.13
CA THR A 870 -10.75 6.53 31.91
C THR A 870 -11.55 6.48 33.21
N TYR A 871 -11.12 5.70 34.21
CA TYR A 871 -11.94 5.43 35.41
C TYR A 871 -11.42 6.09 36.69
N TRP A 872 -10.15 6.45 36.77
CA TRP A 872 -9.52 6.98 38.00
C TRP A 872 -8.86 8.35 37.80
N ASN A 873 -9.19 9.07 36.71
CA ASN A 873 -8.71 10.42 36.40
C ASN A 873 -7.18 10.57 36.56
N LEU A 874 -6.42 9.59 36.06
CA LEU A 874 -4.95 9.53 36.16
C LEU A 874 -4.39 9.48 37.59
N SER A 875 -5.17 9.04 38.58
CA SER A 875 -4.69 8.81 39.95
C SER A 875 -4.38 7.33 40.21
N PRO A 876 -3.08 6.91 40.23
CA PRO A 876 -2.70 5.54 40.58
C PRO A 876 -3.19 5.12 41.95
N TYR A 877 -3.19 6.05 42.91
CA TYR A 877 -3.63 5.78 44.27
C TYR A 877 -5.11 5.40 44.30
N MET A 878 -5.99 6.15 43.61
CA MET A 878 -7.42 5.82 43.56
C MET A 878 -7.66 4.43 42.99
N MET A 879 -6.93 4.05 41.93
CA MET A 879 -7.02 2.71 41.35
C MET A 879 -6.56 1.61 42.33
N LEU A 880 -5.47 1.84 43.07
CA LEU A 880 -4.95 0.88 44.03
C LEU A 880 -5.81 0.79 45.30
N ASN A 881 -6.31 1.92 45.79
CA ASN A 881 -7.20 1.97 46.93
C ASN A 881 -8.56 1.34 46.60
N GLU A 882 -9.00 1.36 45.35
CA GLU A 882 -10.18 0.59 44.96
C GLU A 882 -9.91 -0.91 44.93
N LEU A 883 -8.70 -1.34 44.53
CA LEU A 883 -8.30 -2.75 44.57
C LEU A 883 -8.12 -3.26 46.01
N TYR A 884 -7.51 -2.45 46.88
CA TYR A 884 -7.27 -2.74 48.29
C TYR A 884 -7.77 -1.59 49.19
N PRO A 885 -9.10 -1.51 49.42
CA PRO A 885 -9.69 -0.43 50.21
C PRO A 885 -9.07 -0.28 51.59
N GLY A 886 -8.52 0.91 51.88
CA GLY A 886 -7.99 1.26 53.20
C GLY A 886 -6.66 0.60 53.58
N ARG A 887 -6.10 -0.28 52.73
CA ARG A 887 -4.82 -0.98 52.99
C ARG A 887 -3.61 -0.03 52.95
N PHE A 888 -3.70 1.04 52.16
CA PHE A 888 -2.62 2.00 51.97
C PHE A 888 -3.12 3.43 52.11
N LYS A 889 -2.30 4.30 52.70
CA LYS A 889 -2.50 5.75 52.68
C LYS A 889 -1.73 6.37 51.52
N GLU A 890 -2.29 7.44 50.93
CA GLU A 890 -1.72 8.07 49.73
C GLU A 890 -0.29 8.60 49.95
N TRP A 891 0.03 9.07 51.16
CA TRP A 891 1.36 9.55 51.54
C TRP A 891 2.39 8.45 51.82
N GLU A 892 2.02 7.17 51.84
CA GLU A 892 2.97 6.06 52.00
C GLU A 892 3.78 5.76 50.73
N PHE A 893 3.33 6.25 49.57
CA PHE A 893 3.98 6.02 48.28
C PHE A 893 5.17 6.96 48.05
N SER A 894 6.08 6.58 47.16
CA SER A 894 7.30 7.36 46.86
C SER A 894 7.01 8.68 46.15
N VAL A 895 5.88 8.77 45.45
CA VAL A 895 5.45 9.94 44.68
C VAL A 895 3.97 10.18 44.97
N VAL A 896 3.67 11.38 45.47
CA VAL A 896 2.29 11.88 45.64
C VAL A 896 1.93 12.88 44.54
N PRO A 897 0.64 13.08 44.22
CA PRO A 897 0.22 14.04 43.20
C PRO A 897 0.71 15.48 43.45
N ARG A 898 0.77 16.27 42.37
CA ARG A 898 1.11 17.70 42.48
C ARG A 898 0.06 18.43 43.31
N ASN A 899 0.50 19.29 44.23
CA ASN A 899 -0.34 20.00 45.20
C ASN A 899 -1.04 19.13 46.25
N PHE A 900 -0.71 17.84 46.36
CA PHE A 900 -1.29 16.93 47.37
C PHE A 900 -1.14 17.43 48.81
N TRP A 901 0.04 17.92 49.18
CA TRP A 901 0.30 18.44 50.52
C TRP A 901 -0.38 19.80 50.74
N THR A 902 -1.59 19.80 51.30
CA THR A 902 -2.18 20.93 52.02
C THR A 902 -1.74 20.92 53.48
N LYS A 903 -2.01 21.99 54.22
CA LYS A 903 -1.66 22.07 55.65
C LYS A 903 -2.38 20.97 56.43
N GLU A 904 -3.67 20.78 56.16
CA GLU A 904 -4.54 19.77 56.78
C GLU A 904 -4.05 18.34 56.49
N LYS A 905 -3.71 18.04 55.23
CA LYS A 905 -3.17 16.73 54.85
C LYS A 905 -1.81 16.44 55.47
N GLY A 906 -0.97 17.46 55.64
CA GLY A 906 0.30 17.37 56.36
C GLY A 906 0.10 16.98 57.82
N LEU A 907 -0.86 17.61 58.50
CA LEU A 907 -1.21 17.31 59.89
C LEU A 907 -1.88 15.95 60.04
N GLU A 908 -2.77 15.56 59.12
CA GLU A 908 -3.41 14.23 59.09
C GLU A 908 -2.36 13.12 58.99
N ALA A 909 -1.40 13.27 58.07
CA ALA A 909 -0.32 12.30 57.89
C ALA A 909 0.62 12.23 59.10
N LEU A 910 0.89 13.38 59.74
CA LEU A 910 1.68 13.43 60.97
C LEU A 910 0.96 12.74 62.13
N ARG A 911 -0.32 13.07 62.35
CA ARG A 911 -1.19 12.44 63.36
C ARG A 911 -1.21 10.93 63.21
N TRP A 912 -1.51 10.46 62.00
CA TRP A 912 -1.55 9.03 61.70
C TRP A 912 -0.19 8.35 61.94
N THR A 913 0.93 9.03 61.65
CA THR A 913 2.25 8.46 61.90
C THR A 913 2.52 8.28 63.41
N ILE A 914 2.14 9.26 64.22
CA ILE A 914 2.35 9.26 65.67
C ILE A 914 1.38 8.30 66.37
N GLU A 915 0.08 8.48 66.13
CA GLU A 915 -0.99 7.84 66.91
C GLU A 915 -1.29 6.40 66.41
N GLU A 916 -1.23 6.16 65.10
CA GLU A 916 -1.67 4.88 64.51
C GLU A 916 -0.49 3.99 64.11
N LYS A 917 0.49 4.55 63.41
CA LYS A 917 1.60 3.78 62.84
C LYS A 917 2.64 3.39 63.89
N GLU A 918 3.14 4.37 64.66
CA GLU A 918 4.18 4.14 65.67
C GLU A 918 3.61 4.02 67.09
N LYS A 919 2.37 4.50 67.32
CA LYS A 919 1.68 4.49 68.63
C LYS A 919 2.56 5.05 69.76
N LEU A 920 3.16 6.20 69.50
CA LEU A 920 4.13 6.83 70.40
C LEU A 920 3.41 7.45 71.61
N THR A 921 3.98 7.28 72.80
CA THR A 921 3.61 8.10 73.96
C THR A 921 4.22 9.50 73.85
N ASP A 922 3.73 10.45 74.64
CA ASP A 922 4.24 11.82 74.66
C ASP A 922 5.74 11.85 74.99
N GLU A 923 6.21 11.01 75.92
CA GLU A 923 7.64 10.91 76.28
C GLU A 923 8.48 10.34 75.14
N GLN A 924 7.98 9.31 74.45
CA GLN A 924 8.68 8.68 73.33
C GLN A 924 8.77 9.64 72.14
N LEU A 925 7.68 10.35 71.85
CA LEU A 925 7.60 11.34 70.78
C LEU A 925 8.62 12.46 71.00
N LEU A 926 8.70 13.04 72.20
CA LEU A 926 9.65 14.11 72.53
C LEU A 926 11.12 13.68 72.36
N GLN A 927 11.43 12.39 72.58
CA GLN A 927 12.79 11.86 72.43
C GLN A 927 13.21 11.64 70.98
N ILE A 928 12.30 11.20 70.10
CA ILE A 928 12.65 10.79 68.73
C ILE A 928 12.27 11.82 67.66
N TYR A 929 11.29 12.69 67.96
CA TYR A 929 10.76 13.66 67.01
C TYR A 929 11.83 14.68 66.59
N SER A 930 12.19 14.64 65.32
CA SER A 930 13.24 15.48 64.74
C SER A 930 13.07 15.58 63.22
N ASN A 931 13.78 16.51 62.58
CA ASN A 931 13.86 16.56 61.13
C ASN A 931 14.31 15.23 60.51
N GLN A 932 15.21 14.47 61.17
CA GLN A 932 15.64 13.14 60.70
C GLN A 932 14.52 12.10 60.81
N TRP A 933 13.71 12.16 61.88
CA TRP A 933 12.53 11.31 62.02
C TRP A 933 11.50 11.66 60.93
N LEU A 934 11.21 12.94 60.71
CA LEU A 934 10.33 13.38 59.62
C LEU A 934 10.83 12.96 58.22
N VAL A 935 12.16 12.92 57.99
CA VAL A 935 12.76 12.36 56.76
C VAL A 935 12.43 10.87 56.61
N ARG A 936 12.63 10.08 57.68
CA ARG A 936 12.33 8.64 57.66
C ARG A 936 10.85 8.37 57.35
N HIS A 937 9.96 9.22 57.84
CA HIS A 937 8.51 9.13 57.62
C HIS A 937 8.00 9.90 56.39
N ARG A 938 8.89 10.47 55.57
CA ARG A 938 8.56 11.21 54.33
C ARG A 938 7.68 12.46 54.53
N LEU A 939 7.69 13.04 55.73
CA LEU A 939 6.92 14.24 56.10
C LEU A 939 7.70 15.56 55.89
N VAL A 940 8.89 15.51 55.30
CA VAL A 940 9.72 16.72 55.04
C VAL A 940 9.11 17.61 53.96
N THR A 941 8.44 17.03 52.97
CA THR A 941 7.82 17.80 51.89
C THR A 941 6.69 18.70 52.40
N PRO A 942 5.70 18.22 53.19
CA PRO A 942 4.71 19.09 53.80
C PRO A 942 5.33 20.05 54.81
N LEU A 943 6.30 19.60 55.62
CA LEU A 943 7.06 20.45 56.54
C LEU A 943 7.61 21.71 55.84
N ASN A 944 8.47 21.52 54.83
CA ASN A 944 9.13 22.61 54.11
C ASN A 944 8.15 23.53 53.35
N LYS A 945 6.92 23.08 53.09
CA LYS A 945 5.94 23.83 52.33
C LYS A 945 5.09 24.76 53.20
N HIS A 946 4.76 24.35 54.42
CA HIS A 946 3.77 25.04 55.26
C HIS A 946 4.26 25.47 56.64
N TRP A 947 5.42 24.98 57.10
CA TRP A 947 5.97 25.31 58.42
C TRP A 947 7.45 25.71 58.32
N SER A 948 7.90 26.59 59.21
CA SER A 948 9.28 27.10 59.21
C SER A 948 10.25 26.12 59.86
N ASN A 949 9.77 25.30 60.80
CA ASN A 949 10.55 24.30 61.52
C ASN A 949 9.65 23.13 61.99
N SER A 950 10.28 22.04 62.45
CA SER A 950 9.56 20.83 62.88
C SER A 950 8.69 21.05 64.12
N TYR A 951 9.07 21.96 65.02
CA TYR A 951 8.28 22.26 66.20
C TYR A 951 6.96 22.94 65.84
N GLU A 952 6.97 23.94 64.94
CA GLU A 952 5.75 24.60 64.46
C GLU A 952 4.76 23.58 63.87
N MET A 953 5.24 22.58 63.13
CA MET A 953 4.39 21.51 62.60
C MET A 953 3.77 20.64 63.70
N LEU A 954 4.53 20.31 64.76
CA LEU A 954 4.03 19.55 65.90
C LEU A 954 3.06 20.34 66.78
N ASN A 955 3.37 21.61 67.03
CA ASN A 955 2.53 22.50 67.82
C ASN A 955 1.21 22.83 67.09
N ASP A 956 1.23 22.90 65.76
CA ASP A 956 0.00 23.08 64.97
C ASP A 956 -0.89 21.82 64.99
N LEU A 957 -0.31 20.63 65.19
CA LEU A 957 -1.06 19.38 65.41
C LEU A 957 -1.62 19.28 66.84
N TYR A 958 -0.81 19.64 67.84
CA TYR A 958 -1.16 19.64 69.26
C TYR A 958 -0.88 21.01 69.90
N PRO A 959 -1.80 21.98 69.72
CA PRO A 959 -1.60 23.34 70.20
C PRO A 959 -1.32 23.39 71.69
N ASN A 960 -0.19 23.99 72.08
CA ASN A 960 0.24 24.20 73.47
C ASN A 960 0.47 22.93 74.30
N ARG A 961 0.45 21.73 73.70
CA ARG A 961 0.71 20.46 74.40
C ARG A 961 2.19 20.26 74.72
N PHE A 962 3.07 20.78 73.87
CA PHE A 962 4.52 20.65 73.99
C PHE A 962 5.19 22.02 73.85
N LYS A 963 6.26 22.27 74.60
CA LYS A 963 7.12 23.44 74.44
C LYS A 963 8.31 23.10 73.54
N GLU A 964 8.81 24.08 72.78
CA GLU A 964 9.92 23.84 71.82
C GLU A 964 11.17 23.31 72.53
N TRP A 965 11.46 23.79 73.74
CA TRP A 965 12.61 23.35 74.56
C TRP A 965 12.48 21.92 75.12
N GLU A 966 11.32 21.29 75.02
CA GLU A 966 11.14 19.88 75.44
C GLU A 966 11.58 18.88 74.37
N LEU A 967 11.75 19.34 73.12
CA LEU A 967 12.29 18.50 72.04
C LEU A 967 13.80 18.32 72.20
N GLN A 968 14.30 17.12 71.87
CA GLN A 968 15.73 16.80 71.93
C GLN A 968 16.63 17.75 71.11
N LYS A 969 16.08 18.34 70.04
CA LYS A 969 16.77 19.31 69.18
C LYS A 969 15.85 20.49 68.88
N VAL A 970 16.22 21.66 69.37
CA VAL A 970 15.56 22.93 69.07
C VAL A 970 16.06 23.56 67.78
N SER A 971 15.31 24.53 67.23
CA SER A 971 15.71 25.25 66.02
C SER A 971 17.00 26.07 66.21
N LYS A 972 17.73 26.30 65.11
CA LYS A 972 18.98 27.07 65.13
C LYS A 972 18.67 28.52 65.51
N ASN A 973 19.31 29.02 66.57
CA ASN A 973 19.08 30.33 67.22
C ASN A 973 17.85 30.42 68.14
N PHE A 974 17.23 29.29 68.52
CA PHE A 974 16.13 29.27 69.48
C PHE A 974 16.52 29.81 70.87
N TRP A 975 17.69 29.42 71.37
CA TRP A 975 18.15 29.81 72.70
C TRP A 975 18.64 31.25 72.72
N THR A 976 17.79 32.15 73.21
CA THR A 976 18.15 33.50 73.68
C THR A 976 18.18 33.53 75.21
N LYS A 977 18.76 34.59 75.79
CA LYS A 977 18.80 34.77 77.24
C LYS A 977 17.39 34.83 77.84
N GLU A 978 16.43 35.48 77.19
CA GLU A 978 15.03 35.51 77.67
C GLU A 978 14.37 34.13 77.60
N LYS A 979 14.53 33.41 76.48
CA LYS A 979 13.94 32.06 76.29
C LYS A 979 14.51 31.02 77.25
N GLY A 980 15.80 31.14 77.60
CA GLY A 980 16.42 30.30 78.63
C GLY A 980 15.83 30.52 80.02
N LEU A 981 15.53 31.77 80.39
CA LEU A 981 14.90 32.11 81.67
C LEU A 981 13.42 31.67 81.72
N GLU A 982 12.69 31.80 80.61
CA GLU A 982 11.31 31.32 80.47
C GLU A 982 11.23 29.80 80.65
N ALA A 983 12.10 29.04 79.99
CA ALA A 983 12.15 27.58 80.13
C ALA A 983 12.49 27.14 81.57
N LEU A 984 13.39 27.86 82.24
CA LEU A 984 13.80 27.56 83.62
C LEU A 984 12.68 27.84 84.63
N ARG A 985 11.95 28.95 84.48
CA ARG A 985 10.74 29.24 85.29
C ARG A 985 9.66 28.19 85.09
N TRP A 986 9.35 27.87 83.84
CA TRP A 986 8.38 26.84 83.48
C TRP A 986 8.72 25.46 84.10
N THR A 987 9.99 25.07 84.08
CA THR A 987 10.44 23.79 84.67
C THR A 987 10.30 23.76 86.19
N ILE A 988 10.46 24.89 86.87
CA ILE A 988 10.36 25.01 88.33
C ILE A 988 8.90 25.17 88.80
N GLU A 989 8.09 25.91 88.04
CA GLU A 989 6.75 26.37 88.45
C GLU A 989 5.61 25.51 87.88
N GLU A 990 5.74 24.93 86.69
CA GLU A 990 4.62 24.30 85.96
C GLU A 990 4.81 22.82 85.61
N LYS A 991 6.03 22.27 85.69
CA LYS A 991 6.33 20.87 85.26
C LYS A 991 6.34 19.83 86.41
N ASN A 992 6.06 20.24 87.65
CA ASN A 992 5.96 19.32 88.80
C ASN A 992 4.58 18.67 88.91
#